data_AF-A0ABD2U7D2-F1
#
_entry.id   AF-A0ABD2U7D2-F1
#
_cell.length_a   1.000
_cell.length_b   1.000
_cell.length_c   1.000
_cell.angle_alpha   90.00
_cell.angle_beta   90.00
_cell.angle_gamma   90.00
#
_symmetry.space_group_name_H-M   'P 1'
#
loop_
_entity.id
_entity.type
_entity.pdbx_description
1 polymer ?
#
loop_
_entity_poly.entity_id
_entity_poly.type
_entity_poly.pdbx_seq_one_letter_code
_entity_poly.pdbx_strand_id
1 'polypeptide(L)'
;MKCVTSFQNNGHDQCYSKIQKSIDEMSSFLDKLSLSLSLIILVVEVFRCFLWNKSWCCDKDRDPKGVKNSMEEIMNEATKYMRRKRGENYGTNKVNGFVAMVCILVFSLKDGLSLGMFIVLLYASKDVKKNDQIIVHNLPSCANGALVTTLCLSKTSHFVVNHSTLVDLWIGFEKINDLSVFSGGARDFTEEVRNTLLEGIFMNIIGHVDEDALLIWAEKLFGENIEQIHGSCSILNLENYYPNKGLCGVLLKRNKKEIGEFLHVHWKGEPKLVLSMCSNYYDINNGTMQTLDEEKRELFNRKIASIIVSNEVHCFGFAYKQVIRSSLEEEEEKENGTIIAKDGLSFLGIVVLKNPYSSELRRTIEVCRKSGIEIKLMVDDDLNTSRLMAINSGILRIEEDLQGSIIEAIEFRRSPKEAQINMCHKIKVMANCSPADKLLLVNCLKKRGGHVAATGSSIRDLPSLKEADVGIFFGENCADLAKEDVDITIVDSNFGKILAILILAKYVCISLEKFIQLQLILNISAFTSNFIILFFNPTSDDQDHRLTPFQLLWVNLLIEVFGALFLSIIASTIKPRESSSVDQITLNYYGTGAPMVTNNMLRNIVVHSMLQVTLLLMLTMKGKAFFRVNEALLSTMIFNIYVLCQVFLLIISAIEMITKTRISKGRKWLLFMVSCVIIGIIIILQVILFQIMSKIDHWKKLGVKQWSICIGIAAISLPIHYAAKMISS
;
A
#
# COMPACT_ATOMS: atom_id res chain seq x y z
N MET A 1 -24.42 -0.32 -16.65
CA MET A 1 -24.71 -1.74 -16.95
C MET A 1 -23.53 -2.47 -17.59
N LYS A 2 -22.92 -1.99 -18.69
CA LYS A 2 -21.72 -2.63 -19.29
C LYS A 2 -20.49 -2.76 -18.36
N CYS A 3 -20.30 -1.86 -17.38
CA CYS A 3 -19.23 -1.97 -16.36
C CYS A 3 -19.57 -2.89 -15.17
N VAL A 4 -20.83 -3.28 -14.97
CA VAL A 4 -21.23 -4.22 -13.92
C VAL A 4 -21.15 -5.65 -14.45
N THR A 5 -21.43 -5.85 -15.74
CA THR A 5 -21.27 -7.15 -16.42
C THR A 5 -19.81 -7.53 -16.64
N SER A 6 -18.87 -6.59 -16.75
CA SER A 6 -17.44 -6.90 -16.76
C SER A 6 -16.92 -7.42 -15.41
N PHE A 7 -17.72 -7.30 -14.34
CA PHE A 7 -17.43 -7.86 -13.02
C PHE A 7 -17.77 -9.37 -12.93
N GLN A 8 -18.54 -9.90 -13.89
CA GLN A 8 -19.01 -11.30 -13.89
C GLN A 8 -18.56 -12.13 -15.10
N ASN A 9 -18.13 -11.51 -16.21
CA ASN A 9 -17.96 -12.20 -17.50
C ASN A 9 -16.54 -12.16 -18.09
N ASN A 10 -15.49 -12.35 -17.29
CA ASN A 10 -14.17 -12.71 -17.83
C ASN A 10 -13.87 -14.19 -17.52
N GLY A 11 -14.34 -15.07 -18.41
CA GLY A 11 -13.89 -16.45 -18.48
C GLY A 11 -12.49 -16.51 -19.10
N HIS A 12 -11.47 -16.54 -18.25
CA HIS A 12 -10.17 -17.15 -18.54
C HIS A 12 -9.47 -17.41 -17.19
N ASP A 13 -9.02 -18.65 -16.98
CA ASP A 13 -8.26 -19.08 -15.81
C ASP A 13 -6.96 -18.26 -15.66
N GLN A 14 -7.01 -17.15 -14.92
CA GLN A 14 -5.83 -16.34 -14.56
C GLN A 14 -5.96 -15.80 -13.13
N CYS A 15 -4.86 -15.85 -12.38
CA CYS A 15 -4.62 -15.46 -10.99
C CYS A 15 -5.65 -14.47 -10.37
N TYR A 16 -6.68 -15.01 -9.73
CA TYR A 16 -7.56 -14.23 -8.87
C TYR A 16 -6.79 -13.79 -7.61
N SER A 17 -6.84 -12.48 -7.30
CA SER A 17 -6.30 -11.99 -6.03
C SER A 17 -7.03 -12.63 -4.85
N LYS A 18 -6.35 -12.86 -3.73
CA LYS A 18 -6.95 -13.53 -2.56
C LYS A 18 -8.11 -12.74 -1.95
N ILE A 19 -8.18 -11.42 -2.13
CA ILE A 19 -9.34 -10.61 -1.74
C ILE A 19 -10.49 -10.84 -2.71
N GLN A 20 -10.25 -10.86 -4.02
CA GLN A 20 -11.29 -11.20 -4.99
C GLN A 20 -11.79 -12.64 -4.75
N LYS A 21 -10.88 -13.58 -4.49
CA LYS A 21 -11.22 -14.95 -4.09
C LYS A 21 -11.96 -14.99 -2.75
N SER A 22 -11.59 -14.17 -1.76
CA SER A 22 -12.32 -14.09 -0.48
C SER A 22 -13.69 -13.43 -0.65
N ILE A 23 -13.83 -12.49 -1.57
CA ILE A 23 -15.09 -11.87 -1.97
C ILE A 23 -15.95 -12.89 -2.71
N ASP A 24 -15.37 -13.70 -3.59
CA ASP A 24 -16.05 -14.73 -4.37
C ASP A 24 -16.37 -15.95 -3.50
N GLU A 25 -15.53 -16.30 -2.54
CA GLU A 25 -15.78 -17.32 -1.51
C GLU A 25 -16.86 -16.85 -0.54
N MET A 26 -16.85 -15.56 -0.15
CA MET A 26 -17.93 -14.96 0.63
C MET A 26 -19.21 -14.87 -0.19
N SER A 27 -19.13 -14.53 -1.48
CA SER A 27 -20.25 -14.52 -2.42
C SER A 27 -20.80 -15.94 -2.61
N SER A 28 -19.94 -16.95 -2.72
CA SER A 28 -20.30 -18.37 -2.79
C SER A 28 -20.88 -18.88 -1.47
N PHE A 29 -20.34 -18.45 -0.33
CA PHE A 29 -20.89 -18.75 0.98
C PHE A 29 -22.26 -18.10 1.15
N LEU A 30 -22.41 -16.84 0.74
CA LEU A 30 -23.69 -16.12 0.73
C LEU A 30 -24.67 -16.74 -0.25
N ASP A 31 -24.22 -17.26 -1.38
CA ASP A 31 -25.02 -18.01 -2.34
C ASP A 31 -25.49 -19.33 -1.74
N LYS A 32 -24.61 -20.09 -1.08
CA LYS A 32 -24.97 -21.31 -0.36
C LYS A 32 -25.92 -21.02 0.80
N LEU A 33 -25.67 -19.96 1.55
CA LEU A 33 -26.50 -19.51 2.66
C LEU A 33 -27.88 -19.09 2.15
N SER A 34 -27.93 -18.30 1.09
CA SER A 34 -29.14 -17.91 0.37
C SER A 34 -29.92 -19.13 -0.12
N LEU A 35 -29.25 -20.08 -0.77
CA LEU A 35 -29.87 -21.28 -1.31
C LEU A 35 -30.38 -22.18 -0.17
N SER A 36 -29.63 -22.26 0.94
CA SER A 36 -30.07 -22.97 2.15
C SER A 36 -31.28 -22.28 2.83
N LEU A 37 -31.30 -20.95 2.90
CA LEU A 37 -32.42 -20.17 3.43
C LEU A 37 -33.65 -20.32 2.54
N SER A 38 -33.47 -20.27 1.22
CA SER A 38 -34.51 -20.47 0.23
C SER A 38 -35.06 -21.91 0.28
N LEU A 39 -34.18 -22.90 0.49
CA LEU A 39 -34.57 -24.30 0.69
C LEU A 39 -35.30 -24.49 2.02
N ILE A 40 -34.87 -23.88 3.11
CA ILE A 40 -35.56 -23.91 4.41
C ILE A 40 -36.96 -23.32 4.26
N ILE A 41 -37.10 -22.22 3.52
CA ILE A 41 -38.40 -21.60 3.25
C ILE A 41 -39.28 -22.55 2.45
N LEU A 42 -38.75 -23.15 1.38
CA LEU A 42 -39.46 -24.13 0.57
C LEU A 42 -39.87 -25.36 1.40
N VAL A 43 -39.00 -25.86 2.27
CA VAL A 43 -39.29 -26.99 3.16
C VAL A 43 -40.36 -26.61 4.19
N VAL A 44 -40.30 -25.42 4.78
CA VAL A 44 -41.33 -24.91 5.69
C VAL A 44 -42.66 -24.76 4.95
N GLU A 45 -42.67 -24.28 3.71
CA GLU A 45 -43.86 -24.20 2.86
C GLU A 45 -44.43 -25.58 2.56
N VAL A 46 -43.60 -26.53 2.14
CA VAL A 46 -44.01 -27.91 1.83
C VAL A 46 -44.54 -28.61 3.08
N PHE A 47 -43.86 -28.48 4.22
CA PHE A 47 -44.32 -29.02 5.50
C PHE A 47 -45.64 -28.40 5.93
N ARG A 48 -45.86 -27.10 5.69
CA ARG A 48 -47.13 -26.45 6.02
C ARG A 48 -48.25 -26.86 5.07
N CYS A 49 -47.96 -27.00 3.78
CA CYS A 49 -48.90 -27.57 2.82
C CYS A 49 -49.28 -29.01 3.17
N PHE A 50 -48.36 -29.81 3.72
CA PHE A 50 -48.65 -31.18 4.14
C PHE A 50 -49.34 -31.28 5.51
N LEU A 51 -48.93 -30.48 6.50
CA LEU A 51 -49.46 -30.55 7.87
C LEU A 51 -50.78 -29.79 8.04
N TRP A 52 -51.01 -28.72 7.28
CA TRP A 52 -52.20 -27.87 7.43
C TRP A 52 -53.33 -28.20 6.44
N ASN A 53 -53.07 -29.01 5.41
CA ASN A 53 -54.08 -29.36 4.40
C ASN A 53 -54.92 -30.61 4.75
N LYS A 54 -55.06 -30.94 6.04
CA LYS A 54 -56.04 -31.94 6.49
C LYS A 54 -57.47 -31.37 6.63
N SER A 55 -57.68 -30.08 6.36
CA SER A 55 -59.00 -29.44 6.49
C SER A 55 -59.78 -29.26 5.18
N TRP A 56 -59.24 -29.61 4.00
CA TRP A 56 -59.91 -29.34 2.73
C TRP A 56 -59.81 -30.52 1.77
N CYS A 57 -60.50 -31.62 2.09
CA CYS A 57 -60.95 -32.56 1.09
C CYS A 57 -62.38 -32.19 0.69
N CYS A 58 -62.52 -31.43 -0.41
CA CYS A 58 -63.63 -31.44 -1.36
C CYS A 58 -63.54 -30.17 -2.23
N ASP A 59 -62.88 -30.23 -3.37
CA ASP A 59 -63.60 -30.08 -4.65
C ASP A 59 -62.72 -30.47 -5.85
N LYS A 60 -63.37 -31.01 -6.88
CA LYS A 60 -62.78 -31.47 -8.15
C LYS A 60 -62.62 -30.28 -9.12
N ASP A 61 -61.47 -30.14 -9.78
CA ASP A 61 -61.31 -30.34 -11.24
C ASP A 61 -60.03 -29.72 -11.83
N ARG A 62 -59.37 -30.56 -12.64
CA ARG A 62 -58.62 -30.34 -13.90
C ARG A 62 -57.13 -29.94 -13.93
N ASP A 63 -56.44 -30.73 -14.75
CA ASP A 63 -55.01 -30.80 -15.09
C ASP A 63 -54.43 -29.55 -15.77
N PRO A 64 -53.11 -29.29 -15.63
CA PRO A 64 -52.40 -28.29 -16.43
C PRO A 64 -51.68 -28.92 -17.63
N LYS A 65 -51.83 -28.31 -18.82
CA LYS A 65 -50.94 -28.55 -19.97
C LYS A 65 -50.07 -27.32 -20.24
N GLY A 66 -48.78 -27.57 -20.43
CA GLY A 66 -47.94 -26.88 -21.42
C GLY A 66 -47.15 -25.66 -20.94
N VAL A 67 -45.87 -25.88 -20.65
CA VAL A 67 -44.84 -24.87 -20.34
C VAL A 67 -44.28 -24.22 -21.61
N LYS A 68 -44.11 -22.88 -21.63
CA LYS A 68 -43.04 -22.19 -22.39
C LYS A 68 -42.80 -20.72 -21.94
N ASN A 69 -41.53 -20.45 -21.59
CA ASN A 69 -40.79 -19.17 -21.42
C ASN A 69 -40.98 -18.35 -20.13
N SER A 70 -39.94 -18.33 -19.29
CA SER A 70 -40.00 -18.06 -17.84
C SER A 70 -39.72 -16.63 -17.35
N MET A 71 -39.38 -15.64 -18.19
CA MET A 71 -39.05 -14.29 -17.65
C MET A 71 -40.16 -13.27 -17.89
N GLU A 72 -40.78 -13.32 -19.07
CA GLU A 72 -41.85 -12.40 -19.45
C GLU A 72 -43.17 -12.78 -18.77
N GLU A 73 -43.40 -14.07 -18.51
CA GLU A 73 -44.56 -14.58 -17.75
C GLU A 73 -44.43 -14.34 -16.24
N ILE A 74 -43.22 -14.37 -15.66
CA ILE A 74 -43.00 -13.99 -14.25
C ILE A 74 -43.23 -12.49 -14.07
N MET A 75 -42.81 -11.67 -15.03
CA MET A 75 -43.02 -10.22 -14.98
C MET A 75 -44.48 -9.84 -15.30
N ASN A 76 -45.15 -10.58 -16.21
CA ASN A 76 -46.58 -10.45 -16.47
C ASN A 76 -47.45 -10.98 -15.32
N GLU A 77 -47.02 -12.03 -14.61
CA GLU A 77 -47.72 -12.47 -13.42
C GLU A 77 -47.45 -11.56 -12.23
N ALA A 78 -46.24 -11.00 -12.07
CA ALA A 78 -45.99 -9.96 -11.08
C ALA A 78 -46.85 -8.69 -11.33
N THR A 79 -47.07 -8.31 -12.60
CA THR A 79 -47.96 -7.19 -12.96
C THR A 79 -49.44 -7.53 -12.89
N LYS A 80 -49.86 -8.78 -13.20
CA LYS A 80 -51.24 -9.27 -12.93
C LYS A 80 -51.53 -9.40 -11.44
N TYR A 81 -50.55 -9.77 -10.62
CA TYR A 81 -50.64 -9.88 -9.16
C TYR A 81 -50.86 -8.50 -8.52
N MET A 82 -50.26 -7.44 -9.06
CA MET A 82 -50.53 -6.05 -8.65
C MET A 82 -51.94 -5.56 -9.05
N ARG A 83 -52.59 -6.19 -10.05
CA ARG A 83 -53.92 -5.82 -10.55
C ARG A 83 -55.09 -6.56 -9.87
N ARG A 84 -54.87 -7.75 -9.31
CA ARG A 84 -55.93 -8.57 -8.70
C ARG A 84 -56.18 -8.19 -7.24
N LYS A 85 -56.80 -7.02 -7.05
CA LYS A 85 -57.53 -6.73 -5.81
C LYS A 85 -58.95 -7.30 -5.97
N ARG A 86 -59.37 -8.15 -5.02
CA ARG A 86 -60.73 -8.70 -4.79
C ARG A 86 -60.91 -10.16 -5.27
N GLY A 87 -60.90 -11.08 -4.31
CA GLY A 87 -61.28 -12.49 -4.49
C GLY A 87 -60.46 -13.45 -3.63
N GLU A 88 -61.03 -13.82 -2.49
CA GLU A 88 -60.72 -14.93 -1.57
C GLU A 88 -59.52 -15.85 -1.93
N ASN A 89 -58.38 -15.62 -1.26
CA ASN A 89 -57.40 -16.64 -0.85
C ASN A 89 -56.35 -15.98 0.06
N TYR A 90 -56.71 -15.80 1.34
CA TYR A 90 -55.93 -15.01 2.31
C TYR A 90 -54.64 -15.70 2.81
N GLY A 91 -54.56 -17.03 2.76
CA GLY A 91 -53.42 -17.81 3.27
C GLY A 91 -52.20 -17.86 2.31
N THR A 92 -52.42 -17.74 1.00
CA THR A 92 -51.38 -17.75 -0.04
C THR A 92 -50.70 -16.38 -0.20
N ASN A 93 -51.44 -15.29 0.01
CA ASN A 93 -50.90 -13.92 -0.11
C ASN A 93 -49.86 -13.56 0.97
N LYS A 94 -50.00 -14.07 2.20
CA LYS A 94 -49.04 -13.82 3.30
C LYS A 94 -47.70 -14.55 3.09
N VAL A 95 -47.75 -15.74 2.49
CA VAL A 95 -46.57 -16.57 2.20
C VAL A 95 -45.78 -16.01 1.01
N ASN A 96 -46.47 -15.63 -0.07
CA ASN A 96 -45.85 -14.96 -1.21
C ASN A 96 -45.12 -13.66 -0.82
N GLY A 97 -45.66 -12.92 0.15
CA GLY A 97 -45.00 -11.72 0.70
C GLY A 97 -43.72 -12.02 1.48
N PHE A 98 -43.69 -13.11 2.25
CA PHE A 98 -42.50 -13.54 2.99
C PHE A 98 -41.43 -14.11 2.05
N VAL A 99 -41.81 -14.89 1.03
CA VAL A 99 -40.89 -15.35 -0.02
C VAL A 99 -40.29 -14.19 -0.77
N ALA A 100 -41.10 -13.23 -1.22
CA ALA A 100 -40.61 -12.02 -1.88
C ALA A 100 -39.64 -11.25 -0.98
N MET A 101 -39.90 -11.21 0.33
CA MET A 101 -39.03 -10.57 1.31
C MET A 101 -37.67 -11.26 1.41
N VAL A 102 -37.66 -12.58 1.60
CA VAL A 102 -36.39 -13.32 1.73
C VAL A 102 -35.61 -13.30 0.42
N CYS A 103 -36.28 -13.40 -0.72
CA CYS A 103 -35.65 -13.20 -2.02
C CYS A 103 -34.97 -11.83 -2.14
N ILE A 104 -35.61 -10.76 -1.66
CA ILE A 104 -35.00 -9.42 -1.63
C ILE A 104 -33.82 -9.35 -0.67
N LEU A 105 -33.90 -9.91 0.55
CA LEU A 105 -32.79 -9.90 1.49
C LEU A 105 -31.57 -10.67 0.95
N VAL A 106 -31.82 -11.82 0.35
CA VAL A 106 -30.81 -12.61 -0.36
C VAL A 106 -30.17 -11.80 -1.49
N PHE A 107 -31.00 -11.17 -2.33
CA PHE A 107 -30.54 -10.40 -3.46
C PHE A 107 -29.72 -9.19 -2.99
N SER A 108 -30.19 -8.48 -1.97
CA SER A 108 -29.49 -7.34 -1.38
C SER A 108 -28.21 -7.73 -0.62
N LEU A 109 -28.12 -8.94 -0.07
CA LEU A 109 -26.87 -9.46 0.50
C LEU A 109 -25.82 -9.69 -0.58
N LYS A 110 -26.23 -10.30 -1.69
CA LYS A 110 -25.34 -10.66 -2.79
C LYS A 110 -24.94 -9.43 -3.62
N ASP A 111 -25.91 -8.80 -4.24
CA ASP A 111 -25.67 -7.72 -5.19
C ASP A 111 -25.29 -6.43 -4.45
N GLY A 112 -25.89 -6.20 -3.27
CA GLY A 112 -25.63 -4.99 -2.52
C GLY A 112 -24.23 -4.90 -1.94
N LEU A 113 -23.66 -6.05 -1.56
CA LEU A 113 -22.27 -6.10 -1.12
C LEU A 113 -21.33 -5.78 -2.29
N SER A 114 -21.60 -6.33 -3.48
CA SER A 114 -20.77 -6.11 -4.67
C SER A 114 -20.72 -4.62 -5.09
N LEU A 115 -21.87 -3.94 -5.11
CA LEU A 115 -21.94 -2.53 -5.48
C LEU A 115 -21.27 -1.64 -4.44
N GLY A 116 -21.52 -1.87 -3.15
CA GLY A 116 -20.91 -1.08 -2.10
C GLY A 116 -19.38 -1.21 -2.09
N MET A 117 -18.85 -2.43 -2.25
CA MET A 117 -17.41 -2.64 -2.40
C MET A 117 -16.86 -1.91 -3.64
N PHE A 118 -17.57 -1.97 -4.77
CA PHE A 118 -17.19 -1.23 -5.98
C PHE A 118 -17.13 0.29 -5.73
N ILE A 119 -18.12 0.85 -5.04
CA ILE A 119 -18.15 2.28 -4.67
C ILE A 119 -16.94 2.63 -3.79
N VAL A 120 -16.61 1.79 -2.81
CA VAL A 120 -15.45 2.01 -1.92
C VAL A 120 -14.15 2.04 -2.71
N LEU A 121 -13.92 1.05 -3.57
CA LEU A 121 -12.71 0.95 -4.39
C LEU A 121 -12.62 2.09 -5.41
N LEU A 122 -13.75 2.43 -6.06
CA LEU A 122 -13.81 3.50 -7.05
C LEU A 122 -13.51 4.87 -6.44
N TYR A 123 -14.06 5.15 -5.25
CA TYR A 123 -13.77 6.37 -4.52
C TYR A 123 -12.28 6.45 -4.16
N ALA A 124 -11.72 5.37 -3.61
CA ALA A 124 -10.31 5.29 -3.26
C ALA A 124 -9.40 5.55 -4.45
N SER A 125 -9.67 4.92 -5.61
CA SER A 125 -8.94 5.14 -6.87
C SER A 125 -8.99 6.60 -7.32
N LYS A 126 -10.17 7.23 -7.28
CA LYS A 126 -10.31 8.66 -7.65
C LYS A 126 -9.58 9.59 -6.70
N ASP A 127 -9.57 9.28 -5.41
CA ASP A 127 -8.91 10.09 -4.38
C ASP A 127 -7.39 10.11 -4.56
N VAL A 128 -6.76 8.95 -4.77
CA VAL A 128 -5.30 8.90 -5.01
C VAL A 128 -4.88 9.39 -6.38
N LYS A 129 -5.74 9.29 -7.39
CA LYS A 129 -5.49 9.94 -8.68
C LYS A 129 -5.40 11.46 -8.53
N LYS A 130 -6.29 12.05 -7.74
CA LYS A 130 -6.35 13.51 -7.55
C LYS A 130 -5.27 14.04 -6.61
N ASN A 131 -5.02 13.36 -5.50
CA ASN A 131 -4.16 13.88 -4.42
C ASN A 131 -2.71 13.42 -4.55
N ASP A 132 -2.49 12.18 -5.02
CA ASP A 132 -1.17 11.53 -4.98
C ASP A 132 -0.61 11.27 -6.39
N GLN A 133 -1.34 11.64 -7.46
CA GLN A 133 -1.02 11.33 -8.87
C GLN A 133 -0.74 9.83 -9.11
N ILE A 134 -1.56 8.98 -8.51
CA ILE A 134 -1.48 7.52 -8.68
C ILE A 134 -2.72 7.07 -9.47
N ILE A 135 -2.50 6.41 -10.59
CA ILE A 135 -3.56 5.89 -11.45
C ILE A 135 -3.75 4.42 -11.14
N VAL A 136 -4.95 4.04 -10.73
CA VAL A 136 -5.32 2.64 -10.50
C VAL A 136 -6.11 2.16 -11.72
N HIS A 137 -5.58 1.14 -12.41
CA HIS A 137 -6.24 0.48 -13.53
C HIS A 137 -7.17 -0.64 -13.04
N ASN A 138 -6.68 -1.43 -12.06
CA ASN A 138 -7.42 -2.53 -11.48
C ASN A 138 -7.89 -2.19 -10.06
N LEU A 139 -9.21 -2.05 -9.86
CA LEU A 139 -9.79 -1.57 -8.60
C LEU A 139 -9.48 -2.45 -7.37
N PRO A 140 -9.60 -3.80 -7.43
CA PRO A 140 -9.19 -4.69 -6.34
C PRO A 140 -7.76 -4.49 -5.84
N SER A 141 -6.85 -4.01 -6.69
CA SER A 141 -5.44 -3.80 -6.34
C SER A 141 -5.26 -2.68 -5.32
N CYS A 142 -6.24 -1.76 -5.20
CA CYS A 142 -6.33 -0.82 -4.08
C CYS A 142 -6.41 -1.53 -2.72
N ALA A 143 -6.99 -2.73 -2.62
CA ALA A 143 -7.13 -3.47 -1.37
C ALA A 143 -6.03 -4.52 -1.20
N ASN A 144 -5.61 -5.19 -2.29
CA ASN A 144 -4.58 -6.23 -2.26
C ASN A 144 -3.25 -5.75 -1.66
N GLY A 145 -2.95 -4.45 -1.81
CA GLY A 145 -1.77 -3.81 -1.20
C GLY A 145 -1.66 -4.01 0.32
N ALA A 146 -2.77 -4.21 1.03
CA ALA A 146 -2.79 -4.44 2.46
C ALA A 146 -2.28 -5.84 2.88
N LEU A 147 -2.20 -6.77 1.91
CA LEU A 147 -1.79 -8.16 2.14
C LEU A 147 -0.33 -8.42 1.77
N VAL A 148 0.36 -7.47 1.12
CA VAL A 148 1.69 -7.63 0.48
C VAL A 148 2.83 -8.00 1.45
N THR A 149 3.15 -9.27 1.64
CA THR A 149 4.27 -9.67 2.50
C THR A 149 5.64 -9.37 1.91
N THR A 150 5.75 -9.26 0.59
CA THR A 150 7.03 -9.12 -0.11
C THR A 150 6.94 -8.08 -1.22
N LEU A 151 7.87 -7.13 -1.21
CA LEU A 151 8.03 -6.09 -2.22
C LEU A 151 9.24 -6.41 -3.11
N CYS A 152 8.98 -6.73 -4.37
CA CYS A 152 9.98 -7.04 -5.38
C CYS A 152 10.27 -5.77 -6.21
N LEU A 153 11.46 -5.21 -6.03
CA LEU A 153 11.93 -4.00 -6.70
C LEU A 153 12.73 -4.35 -7.94
N SER A 154 12.31 -3.85 -9.11
CA SER A 154 13.12 -3.86 -10.34
C SER A 154 13.99 -2.62 -10.42
N LYS A 155 15.10 -2.67 -11.16
CA LYS A 155 15.82 -1.47 -11.60
C LYS A 155 14.83 -0.52 -12.29
N THR A 156 14.81 0.71 -11.83
CA THR A 156 14.02 1.79 -12.41
C THR A 156 14.98 2.89 -12.81
N SER A 157 14.62 3.66 -13.84
CA SER A 157 15.37 4.83 -14.29
C SER A 157 15.60 5.89 -13.19
N HIS A 158 14.90 5.78 -12.05
CA HIS A 158 14.99 6.69 -10.91
C HIS A 158 15.80 6.10 -9.73
N PHE A 159 16.11 4.80 -9.77
CA PHE A 159 17.23 4.24 -8.98
C PHE A 159 18.58 4.60 -9.61
N VAL A 160 18.59 5.02 -10.88
CA VAL A 160 19.80 5.36 -11.63
C VAL A 160 20.05 6.85 -11.52
N VAL A 161 21.10 7.22 -10.81
CA VAL A 161 21.67 8.57 -10.88
C VAL A 161 22.90 8.49 -11.80
N ASN A 162 23.05 9.49 -12.67
CA ASN A 162 24.28 9.69 -13.41
C ASN A 162 25.45 9.71 -12.43
N HIS A 163 26.41 8.81 -12.58
CA HIS A 163 27.56 8.77 -11.68
C HIS A 163 28.28 10.13 -11.60
N SER A 164 28.22 10.95 -12.65
CA SER A 164 28.75 12.32 -12.67
C SER A 164 28.09 13.28 -11.67
N THR A 165 26.87 13.04 -11.18
CA THR A 165 26.21 13.84 -10.13
C THR A 165 26.32 13.24 -8.73
N LEU A 166 26.99 12.09 -8.59
CA LEU A 166 27.19 11.38 -7.33
C LEU A 166 28.39 11.84 -6.54
N VAL A 167 29.23 12.66 -7.15
CA VAL A 167 30.47 13.07 -6.53
C VAL A 167 30.61 14.57 -6.64
N ASP A 168 30.61 15.26 -5.50
CA ASP A 168 31.10 16.63 -5.46
C ASP A 168 32.62 16.55 -5.26
N LEU A 169 33.39 17.03 -6.22
CA LEU A 169 34.82 17.21 -6.08
C LEU A 169 35.10 18.64 -5.58
N TRP A 170 35.81 18.72 -4.46
CA TRP A 170 36.31 19.97 -3.89
C TRP A 170 37.82 19.98 -4.00
N ILE A 171 38.37 21.01 -4.63
CA ILE A 171 39.82 21.25 -4.68
C ILE A 171 40.08 22.56 -3.97
N GLY A 172 40.91 22.52 -2.94
CA GLY A 172 41.03 23.61 -1.99
C GLY A 172 39.66 24.02 -1.43
N PHE A 173 39.33 25.31 -1.47
CA PHE A 173 38.06 25.83 -0.98
C PHE A 173 36.94 25.85 -2.02
N GLU A 174 37.18 25.48 -3.27
CA GLU A 174 36.18 25.60 -4.33
C GLU A 174 35.52 24.27 -4.67
N LYS A 175 34.23 24.33 -4.99
CA LYS A 175 33.48 23.21 -5.53
C LYS A 175 33.55 23.23 -7.05
N ILE A 176 33.98 22.14 -7.64
CA ILE A 176 33.99 21.99 -9.09
C ILE A 176 32.57 21.60 -9.53
N ASN A 177 31.83 22.57 -10.08
CA ASN A 177 30.44 22.39 -10.51
C ASN A 177 30.30 21.85 -11.94
N ASP A 178 31.30 22.06 -12.79
CA ASP A 178 31.27 21.67 -14.20
C ASP A 178 32.47 20.75 -14.49
N LEU A 179 32.21 19.45 -14.53
CA LEU A 179 33.22 18.42 -14.76
C LEU A 179 33.69 18.39 -16.23
N SER A 180 33.05 19.16 -17.11
CA SER A 180 33.52 19.37 -18.49
C SER A 180 34.89 20.06 -18.57
N VAL A 181 35.33 20.74 -17.48
CA VAL A 181 36.68 21.28 -17.30
C VAL A 181 37.76 20.19 -17.42
N PHE A 182 37.43 18.92 -17.14
CA PHE A 182 38.37 17.79 -17.31
C PHE A 182 38.50 17.31 -18.76
N SER A 183 37.56 17.70 -19.64
CA SER A 183 37.45 17.20 -21.03
C SER A 183 37.70 18.27 -22.11
N GLY A 184 37.69 19.55 -21.76
CA GLY A 184 37.92 20.67 -22.69
C GLY A 184 38.82 21.72 -22.07
N GLY A 185 39.89 22.09 -22.79
CA GLY A 185 40.98 22.96 -22.33
C GLY A 185 40.63 24.43 -22.08
N ALA A 186 39.65 24.71 -21.21
CA ALA A 186 39.21 26.04 -20.86
C ALA A 186 39.10 26.22 -19.34
N ARG A 187 40.28 26.21 -18.69
CA ARG A 187 40.72 26.87 -17.44
C ARG A 187 41.92 26.06 -16.95
N ASP A 188 42.99 26.75 -16.53
CA ASP A 188 44.28 26.21 -16.08
C ASP A 188 44.17 25.22 -14.90
N PHE A 189 43.57 24.06 -15.14
CA PHE A 189 43.76 22.90 -14.29
C PHE A 189 45.05 22.23 -14.74
N THR A 190 46.12 22.35 -13.94
CA THR A 190 47.41 21.74 -14.23
C THR A 190 47.18 20.24 -14.42
N GLU A 191 47.50 19.70 -15.60
CA GLU A 191 47.39 18.28 -15.96
C GLU A 191 47.98 17.36 -14.87
N GLU A 192 48.94 17.88 -14.12
CA GLU A 192 49.59 17.27 -12.95
C GLU A 192 48.66 17.01 -11.76
N VAL A 193 47.74 17.93 -11.41
CA VAL A 193 46.77 17.72 -10.31
C VAL A 193 45.73 16.66 -10.71
N ARG A 194 45.37 16.64 -12.00
CA ARG A 194 44.49 15.60 -12.57
C ARG A 194 45.12 14.23 -12.40
N ASN A 195 46.36 14.08 -12.85
CA ASN A 195 47.06 12.81 -12.87
C ASN A 195 47.37 12.33 -11.44
N THR A 196 47.76 13.24 -10.53
CA THR A 196 48.01 12.89 -9.11
C THR A 196 46.76 12.48 -8.35
N LEU A 197 45.60 13.10 -8.63
CA LEU A 197 44.32 12.68 -8.07
C LEU A 197 43.91 11.30 -8.60
N LEU A 198 44.08 11.06 -9.90
CA LEU A 198 43.80 9.77 -10.54
C LEU A 198 44.66 8.64 -9.97
N GLU A 199 45.97 8.87 -9.84
CA GLU A 199 46.90 7.95 -9.19
C GLU A 199 46.46 7.62 -7.76
N GLY A 200 46.05 8.65 -6.99
CA GLY A 200 45.56 8.48 -5.62
C GLY A 200 44.24 7.70 -5.50
N ILE A 201 43.36 7.77 -6.50
CA ILE A 201 42.09 7.04 -6.53
C ILE A 201 42.30 5.59 -6.99
N PHE A 202 43.00 5.40 -8.11
CA PHE A 202 43.14 4.10 -8.77
C PHE A 202 44.18 3.19 -8.13
N MET A 203 45.22 3.73 -7.50
CA MET A 203 46.29 2.91 -6.91
C MET A 203 46.05 2.60 -5.42
N ASN A 204 45.05 3.23 -4.80
CA ASN A 204 44.73 3.11 -3.37
C ASN A 204 43.39 2.37 -3.16
N ILE A 205 43.32 1.15 -3.72
CA ILE A 205 42.14 0.28 -3.70
C ILE A 205 42.28 -0.74 -2.57
N ILE A 206 41.41 -0.65 -1.57
CA ILE A 206 41.31 -1.57 -0.43
C ILE A 206 39.86 -2.08 -0.35
N GLY A 207 39.36 -2.66 -1.45
CA GLY A 207 38.24 -3.62 -1.50
C GLY A 207 36.95 -3.28 -0.73
N HIS A 208 36.72 -2.03 -0.36
CA HIS A 208 35.57 -1.58 0.41
C HIS A 208 34.47 -1.11 -0.55
N VAL A 209 33.22 -1.37 -0.18
CA VAL A 209 32.01 -1.09 -0.97
C VAL A 209 31.94 0.37 -1.44
N ASP A 210 32.38 1.34 -0.63
CA ASP A 210 32.36 2.75 -1.04
C ASP A 210 33.44 3.12 -2.08
N GLU A 211 34.50 2.32 -2.18
CA GLU A 211 35.61 2.54 -3.11
C GLU A 211 35.30 2.06 -4.53
N ASP A 212 34.50 1.01 -4.67
CA ASP A 212 34.03 0.55 -5.98
C ASP A 212 33.19 1.64 -6.67
N ALA A 213 32.35 2.36 -5.90
CA ALA A 213 31.59 3.49 -6.41
C ALA A 213 32.50 4.65 -6.84
N LEU A 214 33.60 4.89 -6.11
CA LEU A 214 34.61 5.89 -6.45
C LEU A 214 35.36 5.54 -7.74
N LEU A 215 35.72 4.27 -7.92
CA LEU A 215 36.41 3.76 -9.11
C LEU A 215 35.54 3.87 -10.35
N ILE A 216 34.28 3.41 -10.28
CA ILE A 216 33.33 3.50 -11.39
C ILE A 216 33.09 4.98 -11.77
N TRP A 217 33.08 5.88 -10.79
CA TRP A 217 33.01 7.31 -11.05
C TRP A 217 34.26 7.83 -11.78
N ALA A 218 35.45 7.49 -11.31
CA ALA A 218 36.70 7.93 -11.91
C ALA A 218 36.85 7.41 -13.36
N GLU A 219 36.58 6.13 -13.61
CA GLU A 219 36.63 5.56 -14.97
C GLU A 219 35.70 6.29 -15.94
N LYS A 220 34.45 6.55 -15.52
CA LYS A 220 33.45 7.24 -16.36
C LYS A 220 33.79 8.70 -16.62
N LEU A 221 34.45 9.36 -15.68
CA LEU A 221 34.70 10.80 -15.76
C LEU A 221 35.97 11.13 -16.54
N PHE A 222 37.03 10.36 -16.33
CA PHE A 222 38.33 10.60 -16.94
C PHE A 222 38.54 9.81 -18.23
N GLY A 223 37.72 8.79 -18.51
CA GLY A 223 37.79 8.00 -19.74
C GLY A 223 39.03 7.11 -19.85
N GLU A 224 39.80 6.98 -18.77
CA GLU A 224 40.98 6.13 -18.67
C GLU A 224 40.63 4.86 -17.88
N ASN A 225 41.08 3.70 -18.38
CA ASN A 225 40.90 2.42 -17.70
C ASN A 225 41.94 2.25 -16.58
N ILE A 226 41.54 1.56 -15.49
CA ILE A 226 42.42 1.14 -14.38
C ILE A 226 43.75 0.54 -14.90
N GLU A 227 43.67 -0.31 -15.93
CA GLU A 227 44.83 -0.99 -16.52
C GLU A 227 45.87 -0.03 -17.14
N GLN A 228 45.45 1.10 -17.70
CA GLN A 228 46.37 2.09 -18.29
C GLN A 228 47.19 2.81 -17.23
N ILE A 229 46.57 3.12 -16.08
CA ILE A 229 47.22 3.80 -14.95
C ILE A 229 48.09 2.81 -14.16
N HIS A 230 47.63 1.58 -13.97
CA HIS A 230 48.47 0.50 -13.41
C HIS A 230 49.69 0.18 -14.30
N GLY A 231 49.60 0.37 -15.61
CA GLY A 231 50.74 0.24 -16.52
C GLY A 231 51.73 1.42 -16.46
N SER A 232 51.26 2.61 -16.08
CA SER A 232 52.07 3.83 -16.03
C SER A 232 52.81 4.04 -14.71
N CYS A 233 52.38 3.38 -13.63
CA CYS A 233 52.95 3.49 -12.28
C CYS A 233 53.27 2.12 -11.68
N SER A 234 54.38 2.02 -10.95
CA SER A 234 54.74 0.84 -10.14
C SER A 234 54.55 1.12 -8.65
N ILE A 235 53.85 0.22 -7.96
CA ILE A 235 53.64 0.30 -6.50
C ILE A 235 54.89 -0.24 -5.80
N LEU A 236 55.52 0.59 -4.98
CA LEU A 236 56.70 0.22 -4.19
C LEU A 236 56.34 -0.21 -2.78
N ASN A 237 55.41 0.49 -2.14
CA ASN A 237 54.93 0.15 -0.81
C ASN A 237 53.46 0.56 -0.63
N LEU A 238 52.71 -0.24 0.14
CA LEU A 238 51.27 -0.05 0.37
C LEU A 238 50.98 -0.14 1.88
N GLU A 239 50.55 0.95 2.49
CA GLU A 239 50.01 0.96 3.85
C GLU A 239 48.50 0.75 3.78
N ASN A 240 48.08 -0.48 4.05
CA ASN A 240 46.68 -0.91 3.99
C ASN A 240 45.78 -0.10 4.94
N TYR A 241 44.51 0.05 4.56
CA TYR A 241 43.48 0.65 5.40
C TYR A 241 43.30 -0.18 6.67
N TYR A 242 43.45 0.45 7.82
CA TYR A 242 43.02 -0.11 9.08
C TYR A 242 41.80 0.68 9.58
N PRO A 243 40.66 0.03 9.89
CA PRO A 243 39.45 0.72 10.36
C PRO A 243 39.67 1.62 11.58
N ASN A 244 40.63 1.25 12.44
CA ASN A 244 41.00 2.03 13.63
C ASN A 244 41.87 3.27 13.32
N LYS A 245 42.47 3.34 12.13
CA LYS A 245 43.35 4.45 11.71
C LYS A 245 42.75 5.33 10.62
N GLY A 246 41.74 4.85 9.88
CA GLY A 246 40.98 5.67 8.92
C GLY A 246 41.77 6.22 7.72
N LEU A 247 42.94 5.65 7.42
CA LEU A 247 43.93 6.17 6.46
C LEU A 247 44.56 5.03 5.64
N CYS A 248 44.90 5.32 4.38
CA CYS A 248 45.59 4.45 3.44
C CYS A 248 46.68 5.23 2.70
N GLY A 249 47.88 4.68 2.61
CA GLY A 249 49.02 5.31 1.94
C GLY A 249 49.59 4.42 0.84
N VAL A 250 49.94 5.01 -0.30
CA VAL A 250 50.62 4.31 -1.40
C VAL A 250 51.87 5.07 -1.80
N LEU A 251 52.98 4.36 -1.95
CA LEU A 251 54.22 4.87 -2.52
C LEU A 251 54.34 4.35 -3.96
N LEU A 252 54.41 5.28 -4.91
CA LEU A 252 54.42 5.03 -6.34
C LEU A 252 55.70 5.53 -7.01
N LYS A 253 56.13 4.83 -8.05
CA LYS A 253 57.12 5.29 -9.02
C LYS A 253 56.51 5.35 -10.41
N ARG A 254 56.56 6.52 -11.06
CA ARG A 254 56.10 6.69 -12.45
C ARG A 254 57.08 6.05 -13.43
N ASN A 255 56.56 5.33 -14.43
CA ASN A 255 57.37 4.61 -15.43
C ASN A 255 57.84 5.51 -16.59
N LYS A 256 57.32 6.74 -16.72
CA LYS A 256 57.83 7.73 -17.68
C LYS A 256 59.20 8.23 -17.20
N LYS A 257 60.14 8.46 -18.14
CA LYS A 257 61.48 9.01 -17.85
C LYS A 257 61.36 10.45 -17.35
N GLU A 258 61.18 10.63 -16.05
CA GLU A 258 61.36 11.93 -15.39
C GLU A 258 62.87 12.19 -15.19
N ILE A 259 63.28 13.47 -15.27
CA ILE A 259 64.67 13.88 -15.04
C ILE A 259 64.87 13.94 -13.52
N GLY A 260 65.13 12.77 -12.92
CA GLY A 260 65.29 12.57 -11.48
C GLY A 260 64.57 11.32 -10.99
N GLU A 261 65.12 10.62 -9.99
CA GLU A 261 64.40 9.51 -9.33
C GLU A 261 63.41 10.08 -8.31
N PHE A 262 62.26 10.56 -8.79
CA PHE A 262 61.16 11.01 -7.94
C PHE A 262 60.27 9.83 -7.53
N LEU A 263 59.80 9.89 -6.29
CA LEU A 263 58.85 8.99 -5.67
C LEU A 263 57.60 9.79 -5.28
N HIS A 264 56.43 9.22 -5.52
CA HIS A 264 55.15 9.87 -5.30
C HIS A 264 54.41 9.18 -4.16
N VAL A 265 54.11 9.93 -3.11
CA VAL A 265 53.35 9.45 -1.95
C VAL A 265 51.91 9.97 -2.07
N HIS A 266 50.95 9.05 -2.05
CA HIS A 266 49.52 9.37 -2.09
C HIS A 266 48.84 8.85 -0.82
N TRP A 267 48.09 9.73 -0.16
CA TRP A 267 47.29 9.39 1.01
C TRP A 267 45.80 9.60 0.73
N LYS A 268 45.00 8.64 1.20
CA LYS A 268 43.53 8.63 1.14
C LYS A 268 42.99 8.31 2.53
N GLY A 269 41.87 8.91 2.91
CA GLY A 269 41.20 8.57 4.16
C GLY A 269 40.16 9.59 4.60
N GLU A 270 39.83 9.60 5.89
CA GLU A 270 38.91 10.59 6.43
C GLU A 270 39.48 12.01 6.23
N PRO A 271 38.70 12.97 5.66
CA PRO A 271 39.22 14.30 5.32
C PRO A 271 39.89 15.03 6.48
N LYS A 272 39.37 14.89 7.70
CA LYS A 272 39.96 15.51 8.90
C LYS A 272 41.33 14.94 9.25
N LEU A 273 41.48 13.62 9.15
CA LEU A 273 42.74 12.92 9.43
C LEU A 273 43.78 13.27 8.34
N VAL A 274 43.39 13.20 7.07
CA VAL A 274 44.28 13.56 5.95
C VAL A 274 44.73 15.02 6.03
N LEU A 275 43.83 15.94 6.37
CA LEU A 275 44.17 17.36 6.51
C LEU A 275 45.16 17.62 7.66
N SER A 276 45.11 16.85 8.74
CA SER A 276 46.05 16.98 9.87
C SER A 276 47.50 16.65 9.49
N MET A 277 47.69 15.83 8.47
CA MET A 277 49.00 15.44 7.91
C MET A 277 49.53 16.43 6.87
N CYS A 278 48.73 17.43 6.48
CA CYS A 278 49.06 18.36 5.41
C CYS A 278 49.66 19.68 5.95
N SER A 279 50.73 20.13 5.29
CA SER A 279 51.35 21.45 5.51
C SER A 279 50.97 22.44 4.43
N ASN A 280 50.61 21.96 3.24
CA ASN A 280 50.24 22.78 2.09
C ASN A 280 48.87 22.35 1.56
N TYR A 281 48.21 23.20 0.79
CA TYR A 281 47.03 22.83 0.00
C TYR A 281 47.09 23.43 -1.40
N TYR A 282 46.43 22.78 -2.35
CA TYR A 282 46.33 23.29 -3.71
C TYR A 282 45.17 24.30 -3.82
N ASP A 283 45.47 25.52 -4.28
CA ASP A 283 44.45 26.53 -4.55
C ASP A 283 44.17 26.61 -6.06
N ILE A 284 42.94 26.27 -6.45
CA ILE A 284 42.54 26.23 -7.86
C ILE A 284 42.47 27.63 -8.50
N ASN A 285 42.22 28.69 -7.71
CA ASN A 285 42.11 30.05 -8.23
C ASN A 285 43.46 30.63 -8.64
N ASN A 286 44.52 30.24 -7.92
CA ASN A 286 45.87 30.73 -8.15
C ASN A 286 46.75 29.70 -8.86
N GLY A 287 46.24 28.49 -9.16
CA GLY A 287 46.98 27.40 -9.80
C GLY A 287 48.26 26.98 -9.06
N THR A 288 48.35 27.29 -7.76
CA THR A 288 49.59 27.22 -6.98
C THR A 288 49.37 26.61 -5.61
N MET A 289 50.45 26.05 -5.07
CA MET A 289 50.52 25.48 -3.74
C MET A 289 50.63 26.59 -2.69
N GLN A 290 49.72 26.61 -1.73
CA GLN A 290 49.73 27.56 -0.61
C GLN A 290 50.00 26.85 0.72
N THR A 291 50.59 27.58 1.66
CA THR A 291 50.78 27.10 3.04
C THR A 291 49.44 27.00 3.75
N LEU A 292 49.28 25.91 4.51
CA LEU A 292 48.10 25.63 5.31
C LEU A 292 48.31 26.17 6.73
N ASP A 293 47.92 27.44 6.93
CA ASP A 293 47.95 28.08 8.25
C ASP A 293 46.82 27.57 9.15
N GLU A 294 46.94 27.75 10.47
CA GLU A 294 45.98 27.23 11.45
C GLU A 294 44.56 27.79 11.24
N GLU A 295 44.43 29.08 10.89
CA GLU A 295 43.14 29.70 10.56
C GLU A 295 42.49 29.05 9.32
N LYS A 296 43.29 28.73 8.29
CA LYS A 296 42.80 28.05 7.08
C LYS A 296 42.42 26.60 7.40
N ARG A 297 43.19 25.91 8.26
CA ARG A 297 42.89 24.55 8.73
C ARG A 297 41.55 24.50 9.49
N GLU A 298 41.27 25.47 10.35
CA GLU A 298 39.97 25.60 11.01
C GLU A 298 38.83 25.87 10.01
N LEU A 299 39.08 26.69 8.98
CA LEU A 299 38.09 26.95 7.93
C LEU A 299 37.74 25.68 7.14
N PHE A 300 38.76 24.89 6.77
CA PHE A 300 38.56 23.58 6.15
C PHE A 300 37.77 22.63 7.07
N ASN A 301 38.12 22.55 8.36
CA ASN A 301 37.40 21.70 9.31
C ASN A 301 35.92 22.08 9.45
N ARG A 302 35.61 23.38 9.52
CA ARG A 302 34.22 23.89 9.52
C ARG A 302 33.49 23.52 8.22
N LYS A 303 34.18 23.63 7.08
CA LYS A 303 33.62 23.28 5.78
C LYS A 303 33.35 21.78 5.63
N ILE A 304 34.30 20.93 6.01
CA ILE A 304 34.14 19.47 6.07
C ILE A 304 32.95 19.10 6.96
N ALA A 305 32.84 19.69 8.15
CA ALA A 305 31.70 19.46 9.03
C ALA A 305 30.37 19.87 8.37
N SER A 306 30.33 21.02 7.69
CA SER A 306 29.12 21.46 6.97
C SER A 306 28.74 20.53 5.81
N ILE A 307 29.72 19.98 5.09
CA ILE A 307 29.51 19.04 3.97
C ILE A 307 28.96 17.71 4.48
N ILE A 308 29.52 17.18 5.57
CA ILE A 308 29.09 15.92 6.18
C ILE A 308 27.68 16.06 6.75
N VAL A 309 27.39 17.14 7.49
CA VAL A 309 26.10 17.38 8.14
C VAL A 309 24.98 17.64 7.13
N SER A 310 25.27 18.32 6.01
CA SER A 310 24.24 18.71 5.04
C SER A 310 23.75 17.58 4.13
N ASN A 311 24.53 16.52 3.92
CA ASN A 311 24.29 15.60 2.80
C ASN A 311 24.33 14.09 3.14
N GLU A 312 24.50 13.67 4.40
CA GLU A 312 24.63 12.23 4.80
C GLU A 312 25.63 11.46 3.91
N VAL A 313 26.85 12.01 3.75
CA VAL A 313 27.79 11.58 2.70
C VAL A 313 29.04 10.91 3.25
N HIS A 314 29.57 9.93 2.52
CA HIS A 314 30.94 9.48 2.70
C HIS A 314 31.91 10.42 1.98
N CYS A 315 32.87 10.97 2.72
CA CYS A 315 33.86 11.90 2.18
C CYS A 315 35.25 11.27 2.26
N PHE A 316 36.05 11.42 1.21
CA PHE A 316 37.44 10.98 1.16
C PHE A 316 38.34 12.20 0.93
N GLY A 317 39.32 12.38 1.81
CA GLY A 317 40.39 13.35 1.61
C GLY A 317 41.55 12.72 0.83
N PHE A 318 42.12 13.48 -0.10
CA PHE A 318 43.30 13.07 -0.86
C PHE A 318 44.46 14.04 -0.61
N ALA A 319 45.63 13.50 -0.34
CA ALA A 319 46.86 14.25 -0.18
C ALA A 319 48.02 13.62 -0.95
N TYR A 320 48.97 14.46 -1.35
CA TYR A 320 50.08 14.11 -2.22
C TYR A 320 51.39 14.70 -1.72
N LYS A 321 52.51 14.01 -1.95
CA LYS A 321 53.86 14.55 -1.75
C LYS A 321 54.83 13.91 -2.73
N GLN A 322 55.69 14.73 -3.34
CA GLN A 322 56.80 14.27 -4.15
C GLN A 322 58.06 14.22 -3.28
N VAL A 323 58.78 13.10 -3.34
CA VAL A 323 60.00 12.88 -2.56
C VAL A 323 61.12 12.44 -3.52
N ILE A 324 62.34 12.92 -3.30
CA ILE A 324 63.50 12.52 -4.11
C ILE A 324 64.09 11.25 -3.49
N ARG A 325 64.40 10.24 -4.31
CA ARG A 325 64.90 8.95 -3.80
C ARG A 325 66.19 9.09 -2.97
N SER A 326 67.11 9.96 -3.36
CA SER A 326 68.35 10.21 -2.63
C SER A 326 68.13 10.75 -1.21
N SER A 327 67.03 11.46 -0.95
CA SER A 327 66.68 11.93 0.41
C SER A 327 66.05 10.84 1.29
N LEU A 328 65.50 9.78 0.70
CA LEU A 328 64.97 8.64 1.45
C LEU A 328 66.07 7.67 1.87
N GLU A 329 67.12 7.52 1.05
CA GLU A 329 68.29 6.71 1.40
C GLU A 329 69.07 7.30 2.61
N GLU A 330 69.04 8.62 2.82
CA GLU A 330 69.60 9.27 4.03
C GLU A 330 68.72 9.10 5.30
N GLU A 331 67.41 8.86 5.14
CA GLU A 331 66.46 8.59 6.24
C GLU A 331 66.33 7.09 6.55
N GLU A 332 66.50 6.21 5.56
CA GLU A 332 66.49 4.75 5.69
C GLU A 332 67.61 4.22 6.59
N GLU A 333 68.75 4.93 6.71
CA GLU A 333 69.82 4.58 7.65
C GLU A 333 69.45 4.84 9.12
N LYS A 334 68.35 5.54 9.41
CA LYS A 334 67.96 5.92 10.79
C LYS A 334 66.80 5.13 11.38
N GLU A 335 65.89 4.56 10.58
CA GLU A 335 64.79 3.72 11.09
C GLU A 335 64.52 2.52 10.17
N ASN A 336 64.51 1.32 10.76
CA ASN A 336 64.29 0.04 10.07
C ASN A 336 62.93 0.00 9.34
N GLY A 337 62.96 0.19 8.03
CA GLY A 337 61.84 -0.05 7.11
C GLY A 337 61.42 1.21 6.36
N THR A 338 60.96 1.05 5.12
CA THR A 338 60.54 2.13 4.22
C THR A 338 59.26 2.80 4.77
N ILE A 339 59.41 3.75 5.69
CA ILE A 339 58.29 4.49 6.29
C ILE A 339 57.75 5.45 5.24
N ILE A 340 56.49 5.26 4.83
CA ILE A 340 55.79 6.22 3.99
C ILE A 340 55.72 7.54 4.77
N ALA A 341 56.24 8.63 4.20
CA ALA A 341 56.22 9.94 4.84
C ALA A 341 54.77 10.34 5.21
N LYS A 342 54.52 10.53 6.51
CA LYS A 342 53.20 10.88 7.07
C LYS A 342 53.01 12.38 7.23
N ASP A 343 54.10 13.14 7.31
CA ASP A 343 54.05 14.58 7.59
C ASP A 343 54.54 15.42 6.40
N GLY A 344 54.03 16.65 6.31
CA GLY A 344 54.40 17.60 5.25
C GLY A 344 53.74 17.31 3.91
N LEU A 345 52.55 16.70 3.92
CA LEU A 345 51.79 16.41 2.69
C LEU A 345 51.13 17.68 2.14
N SER A 346 50.73 17.59 0.89
CA SER A 346 49.94 18.61 0.20
C SER A 346 48.51 18.14 0.01
N PHE A 347 47.56 18.88 0.58
CA PHE A 347 46.14 18.58 0.47
C PHE A 347 45.63 18.92 -0.93
N LEU A 348 45.22 17.89 -1.68
CA LEU A 348 44.71 18.05 -3.05
C LEU A 348 43.24 18.45 -3.01
N GLY A 349 42.42 17.67 -2.32
CA GLY A 349 40.97 17.87 -2.35
C GLY A 349 40.17 16.84 -1.57
N ILE A 350 38.86 17.09 -1.55
CA ILE A 350 37.85 16.23 -0.93
C ILE A 350 36.94 15.71 -2.03
N VAL A 351 36.79 14.39 -2.06
CA VAL A 351 35.80 13.72 -2.90
C VAL A 351 34.62 13.34 -2.02
N VAL A 352 33.45 13.89 -2.35
CA VAL A 352 32.23 13.73 -1.56
C VAL A 352 31.29 12.80 -2.32
N LEU A 353 31.23 11.53 -1.91
CA LEU A 353 30.42 10.48 -2.54
C LEU A 353 28.97 10.51 -2.05
N LYS A 354 28.16 11.36 -2.67
CA LYS A 354 26.72 11.43 -2.42
C LYS A 354 26.11 10.07 -2.69
N ASN A 355 25.33 9.59 -1.74
CA ASN A 355 24.59 8.38 -1.97
C ASN A 355 23.52 8.65 -3.07
N PRO A 356 23.50 7.85 -4.15
CA PRO A 356 22.61 8.04 -5.29
C PRO A 356 21.13 7.99 -4.94
N TYR A 357 20.77 7.34 -3.85
CA TYR A 357 19.39 7.07 -3.52
C TYR A 357 18.79 8.18 -2.67
N SER A 358 17.59 8.62 -3.06
CA SER A 358 16.84 9.64 -2.33
C SER A 358 16.58 9.22 -0.89
N SER A 359 16.57 10.20 0.02
CA SER A 359 16.21 9.98 1.43
C SER A 359 14.80 9.38 1.57
N GLU A 360 13.87 9.74 0.67
CA GLU A 360 12.52 9.18 0.61
C GLU A 360 12.51 7.68 0.31
N LEU A 361 13.36 7.21 -0.60
CA LEU A 361 13.49 5.78 -0.92
C LEU A 361 14.02 5.00 0.28
N ARG A 362 15.10 5.46 0.91
CA ARG A 362 15.67 4.78 2.08
C ARG A 362 14.68 4.73 3.24
N ARG A 363 13.97 5.84 3.49
CA ARG A 363 12.89 5.91 4.46
C ARG A 363 11.79 4.89 4.15
N THR A 364 11.38 4.79 2.88
CA THR A 364 10.35 3.83 2.45
C THR A 364 10.80 2.39 2.70
N ILE A 365 12.04 2.06 2.36
CA ILE A 365 12.65 0.74 2.62
C ILE A 365 12.65 0.43 4.12
N GLU A 366 13.05 1.40 4.95
CA GLU A 366 13.08 1.22 6.40
C GLU A 366 11.69 1.03 7.01
N VAL A 367 10.69 1.82 6.59
CA VAL A 367 9.30 1.69 7.05
C VAL A 367 8.69 0.35 6.63
N CYS A 368 8.91 -0.07 5.39
CA CYS A 368 8.49 -1.38 4.88
C CYS A 368 9.11 -2.51 5.70
N ARG A 369 10.42 -2.44 5.99
CA ARG A 369 11.12 -3.42 6.82
C ARG A 369 10.60 -3.46 8.27
N LYS A 370 10.43 -2.29 8.91
CA LYS A 370 9.84 -2.18 10.26
C LYS A 370 8.41 -2.74 10.32
N SER A 371 7.71 -2.73 9.19
CA SER A 371 6.36 -3.28 9.04
C SER A 371 6.35 -4.77 8.69
N GLY A 372 7.51 -5.43 8.59
CA GLY A 372 7.61 -6.86 8.27
C GLY A 372 7.48 -7.20 6.78
N ILE A 373 7.59 -6.20 5.89
CA ILE A 373 7.61 -6.42 4.43
C ILE A 373 9.04 -6.79 4.02
N GLU A 374 9.20 -7.97 3.44
CA GLU A 374 10.48 -8.36 2.84
C GLU A 374 10.71 -7.60 1.55
N ILE A 375 11.88 -6.98 1.41
CA ILE A 375 12.26 -6.24 0.20
C ILE A 375 13.27 -7.09 -0.57
N LYS A 376 12.99 -7.33 -1.85
CA LYS A 376 13.85 -8.10 -2.75
C LYS A 376 14.19 -7.25 -3.98
N LEU A 377 15.47 -7.11 -4.29
CA LEU A 377 15.97 -6.34 -5.42
C LEU A 377 16.29 -7.29 -6.60
N MET A 378 15.75 -6.98 -7.78
CA MET A 378 15.96 -7.73 -9.02
C MET A 378 16.53 -6.78 -10.07
N VAL A 379 17.79 -6.97 -10.42
CA VAL A 379 18.52 -6.07 -11.33
C VAL A 379 19.16 -6.85 -12.46
N ASP A 380 19.29 -6.19 -13.60
CA ASP A 380 19.97 -6.70 -14.80
C ASP A 380 21.48 -6.41 -14.80
N ASP A 381 21.99 -5.73 -13.77
CA ASP A 381 23.41 -5.45 -13.55
C ASP A 381 24.16 -6.67 -12.98
N ASP A 382 25.50 -6.61 -13.04
CA ASP A 382 26.40 -7.62 -12.51
C ASP A 382 26.31 -7.74 -10.98
N LEU A 383 26.86 -8.83 -10.43
CA LEU A 383 26.80 -9.15 -9.00
C LEU A 383 27.36 -8.03 -8.11
N ASN A 384 28.49 -7.41 -8.50
CA ASN A 384 29.17 -6.41 -7.68
C ASN A 384 28.38 -5.09 -7.70
N THR A 385 27.95 -4.64 -8.87
CA THR A 385 27.07 -3.46 -8.98
C THR A 385 25.76 -3.67 -8.22
N SER A 386 25.17 -4.87 -8.30
CA SER A 386 23.93 -5.20 -7.60
C SER A 386 24.10 -5.15 -6.08
N ARG A 387 25.24 -5.62 -5.55
CA ARG A 387 25.60 -5.54 -4.13
C ARG A 387 25.70 -4.08 -3.69
N LEU A 388 26.42 -3.27 -4.45
CA LEU A 388 26.58 -1.84 -4.19
C LEU A 388 25.23 -1.12 -4.15
N MET A 389 24.37 -1.36 -5.14
CA MET A 389 23.03 -0.79 -5.18
C MET A 389 22.20 -1.16 -3.95
N ALA A 390 22.24 -2.43 -3.53
CA ALA A 390 21.47 -2.92 -2.41
C ALA A 390 21.96 -2.37 -1.05
N ILE A 391 23.27 -2.21 -0.87
CA ILE A 391 23.85 -1.59 0.33
C ILE A 391 23.51 -0.09 0.37
N ASN A 392 23.75 0.63 -0.73
CA ASN A 392 23.53 2.07 -0.79
C ASN A 392 22.04 2.46 -0.68
N SER A 393 21.13 1.63 -1.19
CA SER A 393 19.69 1.83 -1.02
C SER A 393 19.20 1.46 0.38
N GLY A 394 20.02 0.77 1.18
CA GLY A 394 19.67 0.29 2.51
C GLY A 394 18.80 -0.96 2.51
N ILE A 395 18.71 -1.70 1.38
CA ILE A 395 18.04 -3.01 1.26
C ILE A 395 18.87 -4.08 1.96
N LEU A 396 20.19 -4.04 1.80
CA LEU A 396 21.15 -4.86 2.54
C LEU A 396 21.86 -4.00 3.60
N ARG A 397 22.11 -4.62 4.75
CA ARG A 397 23.02 -4.08 5.77
C ARG A 397 24.34 -4.82 5.68
N ILE A 398 25.45 -4.12 5.89
CA ILE A 398 26.82 -4.66 5.74
C ILE A 398 27.03 -5.91 6.63
N GLU A 399 26.39 -5.95 7.80
CA GLU A 399 26.46 -7.10 8.73
C GLU A 399 25.62 -8.32 8.29
N GLU A 400 24.63 -8.13 7.41
CA GLU A 400 23.70 -9.18 6.94
C GLU A 400 24.16 -9.87 5.65
N ASP A 401 25.30 -9.45 5.09
CA ASP A 401 25.78 -9.87 3.76
C ASP A 401 26.47 -11.25 3.75
N LEU A 402 26.66 -11.87 4.92
CA LEU A 402 27.50 -13.06 5.11
C LEU A 402 26.83 -14.41 4.78
N GLN A 403 25.55 -14.47 4.38
CA GLN A 403 24.79 -15.75 4.29
C GLN A 403 24.03 -15.99 2.96
N GLY A 404 24.61 -15.69 1.80
CA GLY A 404 24.01 -16.05 0.50
C GLY A 404 22.72 -15.28 0.16
N SER A 405 22.60 -14.05 0.68
CA SER A 405 21.49 -13.12 0.44
C SER A 405 21.49 -12.54 -0.98
N ILE A 406 22.64 -12.58 -1.66
CA ILE A 406 22.83 -12.13 -3.04
C ILE A 406 23.15 -13.35 -3.89
N ILE A 407 22.46 -13.51 -5.02
CA ILE A 407 22.70 -14.59 -5.96
C ILE A 407 22.66 -14.10 -7.40
N GLU A 408 23.26 -14.86 -8.31
CA GLU A 408 23.04 -14.66 -9.74
C GLU A 408 21.76 -15.39 -10.19
N ALA A 409 21.01 -14.78 -11.12
CA ALA A 409 19.80 -15.38 -11.68
C ALA A 409 20.06 -16.76 -12.32
N ILE A 410 21.27 -17.01 -12.84
CA ILE A 410 21.62 -18.30 -13.46
C ILE A 410 21.65 -19.45 -12.43
N GLU A 411 22.10 -19.17 -11.21
CA GLU A 411 22.13 -20.15 -10.12
C GLU A 411 20.71 -20.50 -9.65
N PHE A 412 19.85 -19.49 -9.59
CA PHE A 412 18.43 -19.70 -9.28
C PHE A 412 17.74 -20.55 -10.33
N ARG A 413 17.96 -20.24 -11.62
CA ARG A 413 17.34 -20.95 -12.74
C ARG A 413 17.79 -22.42 -12.82
N ARG A 414 19.05 -22.70 -12.51
CA ARG A 414 19.62 -24.07 -12.51
C ARG A 414 19.15 -24.91 -11.33
N SER A 415 18.71 -24.28 -10.24
CA SER A 415 18.23 -24.98 -9.06
C SER A 415 16.91 -25.73 -9.33
N PRO A 416 16.68 -26.91 -8.74
CA PRO A 416 15.42 -27.63 -8.90
C PRO A 416 14.25 -26.85 -8.29
N LYS A 417 13.03 -27.04 -8.81
CA LYS A 417 11.83 -26.25 -8.44
C LYS A 417 11.55 -26.23 -6.92
N GLU A 418 11.79 -27.33 -6.22
CA GLU A 418 11.61 -27.39 -4.75
C GLU A 418 12.69 -26.58 -4.01
N ALA A 419 13.94 -26.63 -4.48
CA ALA A 419 15.02 -25.82 -3.92
C ALA A 419 14.81 -24.32 -4.21
N GLN A 420 14.26 -23.97 -5.38
CA GLN A 420 13.90 -22.58 -5.71
C GLN A 420 12.90 -21.98 -4.71
N ILE A 421 11.91 -22.76 -4.26
CA ILE A 421 10.92 -22.30 -3.26
C ILE A 421 11.58 -22.07 -1.88
N ASN A 422 12.58 -22.87 -1.52
CA ASN A 422 13.31 -22.67 -0.26
C ASN A 422 14.34 -21.52 -0.35
N MET A 423 14.96 -21.35 -1.52
CA MET A 423 15.92 -20.27 -1.78
C MET A 423 15.24 -18.90 -1.89
N CYS A 424 14.03 -18.81 -2.47
CA CYS A 424 13.36 -17.53 -2.73
C CYS A 424 13.21 -16.63 -1.49
N HIS A 425 13.07 -17.22 -0.30
CA HIS A 425 13.00 -16.48 0.96
C HIS A 425 14.33 -15.82 1.34
N LYS A 426 15.44 -16.55 1.17
CA LYS A 426 16.78 -16.08 1.58
C LYS A 426 17.31 -15.01 0.63
N ILE A 427 16.92 -15.07 -0.63
CA ILE A 427 17.35 -14.12 -1.66
C ILE A 427 16.80 -12.74 -1.35
N LYS A 428 17.69 -11.78 -1.09
CA LYS A 428 17.41 -10.35 -1.01
C LYS A 428 17.77 -9.63 -2.31
N VAL A 429 18.80 -10.09 -3.01
CA VAL A 429 19.24 -9.49 -4.28
C VAL A 429 19.45 -10.58 -5.31
N MET A 430 18.89 -10.41 -6.50
CA MET A 430 19.14 -11.25 -7.66
C MET A 430 19.76 -10.38 -8.75
N ALA A 431 21.00 -10.72 -9.12
CA ALA A 431 21.79 -10.04 -10.16
C ALA A 431 21.66 -10.73 -11.52
N ASN A 432 22.04 -10.03 -12.60
CA ASN A 432 21.97 -10.53 -13.99
C ASN A 432 20.59 -11.10 -14.37
N CYS A 433 19.51 -10.46 -13.92
CA CYS A 433 18.13 -10.92 -14.14
C CYS A 433 17.65 -10.69 -15.57
N SER A 434 17.17 -11.74 -16.23
CA SER A 434 16.30 -11.60 -17.41
C SER A 434 14.83 -11.37 -17.00
N PRO A 435 13.96 -10.89 -17.90
CA PRO A 435 12.52 -10.78 -17.64
C PRO A 435 11.88 -12.09 -17.15
N ALA A 436 12.33 -13.22 -17.71
CA ALA A 436 11.86 -14.54 -17.31
C ALA A 436 12.25 -14.90 -15.87
N ASP A 437 13.42 -14.45 -15.41
CA ASP A 437 13.92 -14.73 -14.05
C ASP A 437 13.12 -13.95 -13.01
N LYS A 438 12.79 -12.68 -13.29
CA LYS A 438 11.92 -11.86 -12.44
C LYS A 438 10.56 -12.52 -12.26
N LEU A 439 9.95 -12.96 -13.36
CA LEU A 439 8.68 -13.70 -13.33
C LEU A 439 8.79 -15.01 -12.54
N LEU A 440 9.90 -15.75 -12.69
CA LEU A 440 10.13 -17.00 -11.97
C LEU A 440 10.20 -16.76 -10.46
N LEU A 441 10.93 -15.73 -10.02
CA LEU A 441 11.05 -15.38 -8.61
C LEU A 441 9.69 -14.99 -8.01
N VAL A 442 8.93 -14.12 -8.69
CA VAL A 442 7.58 -13.71 -8.25
C VAL A 442 6.66 -14.94 -8.09
N ASN A 443 6.67 -15.85 -9.07
CA ASN A 443 5.91 -17.09 -9.00
C ASN A 443 6.30 -18.00 -7.83
N CYS A 444 7.60 -18.14 -7.56
CA CYS A 444 8.09 -18.92 -6.41
C CYS A 444 7.64 -18.34 -5.07
N LEU A 445 7.66 -17.01 -4.94
CA LEU A 445 7.20 -16.32 -3.73
C LEU A 445 5.69 -16.51 -3.52
N LYS A 446 4.88 -16.39 -4.59
CA LYS A 446 3.44 -16.62 -4.54
C LYS A 446 3.08 -18.07 -4.20
N LYS A 447 3.77 -19.05 -4.79
CA LYS A 447 3.55 -20.49 -4.51
C LYS A 447 3.79 -20.88 -3.06
N ARG A 448 4.66 -20.15 -2.36
CA ARG A 448 4.92 -20.32 -0.93
C ARG A 448 3.81 -19.73 -0.04
N GLY A 449 2.85 -19.03 -0.62
CA GLY A 449 1.78 -18.33 0.09
C GLY A 449 2.11 -16.89 0.49
N GLY A 450 3.24 -16.35 0.00
CA GLY A 450 3.56 -14.94 0.13
C GLY A 450 2.72 -14.09 -0.82
N HIS A 451 2.41 -12.87 -0.41
CA HIS A 451 1.72 -11.88 -1.23
C HIS A 451 2.74 -10.90 -1.80
N VAL A 452 2.82 -10.84 -3.12
CA VAL A 452 3.92 -10.17 -3.80
C VAL A 452 3.42 -8.90 -4.48
N ALA A 453 4.00 -7.76 -4.13
CA ALA A 453 3.95 -6.58 -4.97
C ALA A 453 5.24 -6.50 -5.78
N ALA A 454 5.13 -6.29 -7.08
CA ALA A 454 6.28 -6.08 -7.95
C ALA A 454 6.27 -4.66 -8.49
N THR A 455 7.44 -4.05 -8.60
CA THR A 455 7.59 -2.70 -9.17
C THR A 455 8.48 -2.72 -10.40
N GLY A 456 8.14 -1.96 -11.44
CA GLY A 456 8.95 -1.85 -12.65
C GLY A 456 8.76 -0.52 -13.37
N SER A 457 9.70 -0.16 -14.24
CA SER A 457 9.59 1.03 -15.10
C SER A 457 9.81 0.72 -16.58
N SER A 458 10.04 -0.55 -16.91
CA SER A 458 10.31 -1.00 -18.27
C SER A 458 9.25 -1.98 -18.73
N ILE A 459 8.99 -2.01 -20.03
CA ILE A 459 8.16 -3.01 -20.71
C ILE A 459 8.66 -4.44 -20.40
N ARG A 460 9.98 -4.58 -20.17
CA ARG A 460 10.62 -5.84 -19.76
C ARG A 460 10.08 -6.40 -18.43
N ASP A 461 9.53 -5.56 -17.57
CA ASP A 461 9.05 -5.97 -16.25
C ASP A 461 7.58 -6.39 -16.27
N LEU A 462 6.82 -6.06 -17.33
CA LEU A 462 5.37 -6.31 -17.44
C LEU A 462 4.95 -7.76 -17.12
N PRO A 463 5.65 -8.82 -17.59
CA PRO A 463 5.24 -10.18 -17.26
C PRO A 463 5.24 -10.44 -15.75
N SER A 464 6.25 -9.93 -15.04
CA SER A 464 6.36 -10.07 -13.59
C SER A 464 5.37 -9.17 -12.82
N LEU A 465 5.05 -7.99 -13.37
CA LEU A 465 4.04 -7.09 -12.81
C LEU A 465 2.64 -7.69 -12.92
N LYS A 466 2.31 -8.28 -14.06
CA LYS A 466 1.03 -8.94 -14.31
C LYS A 466 0.81 -10.17 -13.44
N GLU A 467 1.88 -10.91 -13.15
CA GLU A 467 1.81 -12.09 -12.28
C GLU A 467 1.80 -11.73 -10.78
N ALA A 468 2.29 -10.57 -10.38
CA ALA A 468 2.26 -10.16 -8.98
C ALA A 468 0.81 -9.99 -8.46
N ASP A 469 0.61 -10.05 -7.14
CA ASP A 469 -0.71 -9.73 -6.55
C ASP A 469 -1.05 -8.24 -6.69
N VAL A 470 0.00 -7.40 -6.79
CA VAL A 470 -0.07 -5.98 -7.11
C VAL A 470 1.13 -5.59 -8.00
N GLY A 471 0.86 -5.32 -9.27
CA GLY A 471 1.84 -4.77 -10.21
C GLY A 471 1.87 -3.24 -10.18
N ILE A 472 3.02 -2.66 -9.82
CA ILE A 472 3.23 -1.20 -9.77
C ILE A 472 4.18 -0.78 -10.90
N PHE A 473 3.72 0.12 -11.77
CA PHE A 473 4.53 0.68 -12.84
C PHE A 473 4.87 2.15 -12.60
N PHE A 474 6.10 2.55 -12.92
CA PHE A 474 6.57 3.93 -12.81
C PHE A 474 6.67 4.59 -14.20
N GLY A 475 6.04 5.75 -14.35
CA GLY A 475 6.26 6.68 -15.46
C GLY A 475 5.04 6.95 -16.36
N GLU A 476 5.06 8.12 -17.01
CA GLU A 476 3.98 8.63 -17.88
C GLU A 476 3.99 8.00 -19.28
N ASN A 477 5.15 7.91 -19.94
CA ASN A 477 5.24 7.65 -21.39
C ASN A 477 4.99 6.19 -21.80
N CYS A 478 5.16 5.23 -20.88
CA CYS A 478 4.91 3.81 -21.16
C CYS A 478 3.53 3.34 -20.68
N ALA A 479 2.75 4.22 -20.04
CA ALA A 479 1.46 3.85 -19.47
C ALA A 479 0.54 3.26 -20.55
N ASP A 480 0.44 3.85 -21.74
CA ASP A 480 -0.53 3.44 -22.78
C ASP A 480 -0.38 1.99 -23.26
N LEU A 481 0.84 1.48 -23.36
CA LEU A 481 1.11 0.08 -23.71
C LEU A 481 1.06 -0.86 -22.50
N ALA A 482 1.23 -0.32 -21.28
CA ALA A 482 1.26 -1.06 -20.03
C ALA A 482 -0.10 -1.13 -19.31
N LYS A 483 -1.11 -0.31 -19.69
CA LYS A 483 -2.38 -0.18 -18.94
C LYS A 483 -3.14 -1.49 -18.78
N GLU A 484 -3.02 -2.39 -19.75
CA GLU A 484 -3.75 -3.67 -19.74
C GLU A 484 -3.08 -4.72 -18.86
N ASP A 485 -1.78 -4.57 -18.59
CA ASP A 485 -0.97 -5.57 -17.89
C ASP A 485 -0.50 -5.12 -16.48
N VAL A 486 -0.85 -3.91 -16.06
CA VAL A 486 -0.44 -3.30 -14.78
C VAL A 486 -1.64 -2.87 -13.95
N ASP A 487 -1.57 -3.12 -12.64
CA ASP A 487 -2.62 -2.72 -11.70
C ASP A 487 -2.60 -1.23 -11.34
N ILE A 488 -1.43 -0.70 -11.02
CA ILE A 488 -1.24 0.66 -10.50
C ILE A 488 -0.08 1.34 -11.23
N THR A 489 -0.31 2.54 -11.74
CA THR A 489 0.71 3.39 -12.36
C THR A 489 0.97 4.61 -11.49
N ILE A 490 2.23 4.83 -11.15
CA ILE A 490 2.70 6.03 -10.47
C ILE A 490 3.23 6.99 -11.53
N VAL A 491 2.56 8.15 -11.66
CA VAL A 491 2.84 9.17 -12.67
C VAL A 491 4.17 9.86 -12.37
N ASP A 492 4.28 10.50 -11.20
CA ASP A 492 5.57 11.01 -10.73
C ASP A 492 6.43 9.86 -10.27
N SER A 493 7.67 9.78 -10.75
CA SER A 493 8.61 8.72 -10.42
C SER A 493 9.20 8.79 -9.00
N ASN A 494 8.37 9.15 -8.02
CA ASN A 494 8.70 9.22 -6.61
C ASN A 494 8.41 7.87 -5.95
N PHE A 495 9.48 7.21 -5.48
CA PHE A 495 9.40 5.93 -4.75
C PHE A 495 8.63 6.00 -3.43
N GLY A 496 8.60 7.16 -2.76
CA GLY A 496 7.83 7.38 -1.54
C GLY A 496 6.33 7.15 -1.71
N LYS A 497 5.82 7.19 -2.95
CA LYS A 497 4.42 6.91 -3.25
C LYS A 497 4.03 5.43 -3.08
N ILE A 498 4.99 4.50 -3.10
CA ILE A 498 4.71 3.09 -2.75
C ILE A 498 4.13 3.01 -1.34
N LEU A 499 4.68 3.77 -0.40
CA LEU A 499 4.18 3.82 0.97
C LEU A 499 2.75 4.38 1.02
N ALA A 500 2.45 5.40 0.20
CA ALA A 500 1.10 5.93 0.08
C ALA A 500 0.10 4.91 -0.47
N ILE A 501 0.51 4.00 -1.37
CA ILE A 501 -0.30 2.87 -1.87
C ILE A 501 -0.57 1.86 -0.76
N LEU A 502 0.46 1.42 -0.04
CA LEU A 502 0.32 0.45 1.05
C LEU A 502 -0.58 0.97 2.17
N ILE A 503 -0.41 2.24 2.53
CA ILE A 503 -1.28 2.92 3.50
C ILE A 503 -2.71 3.01 2.97
N LEU A 504 -2.92 3.45 1.73
CA LEU A 504 -4.24 3.50 1.11
C LEU A 504 -4.93 2.15 1.25
N ALA A 505 -4.23 1.07 0.91
CA ALA A 505 -4.79 -0.26 0.94
C ALA A 505 -5.27 -0.69 2.32
N LYS A 506 -4.50 -0.38 3.36
CA LYS A 506 -4.92 -0.61 4.74
C LYS A 506 -6.23 0.11 5.08
N TYR A 507 -6.38 1.38 4.69
CA TYR A 507 -7.60 2.14 4.98
C TYR A 507 -8.80 1.70 4.14
N VAL A 508 -8.56 1.26 2.89
CA VAL A 508 -9.58 0.64 2.05
C VAL A 508 -10.09 -0.66 2.69
N CYS A 509 -9.20 -1.54 3.15
CA CYS A 509 -9.60 -2.76 3.86
C CYS A 509 -10.42 -2.49 5.12
N ILE A 510 -10.02 -1.52 5.95
CA ILE A 510 -10.79 -1.13 7.14
C ILE A 510 -12.19 -0.61 6.73
N SER A 511 -12.28 0.17 5.66
CA SER A 511 -13.57 0.66 5.14
C SER A 511 -14.46 -0.50 4.67
N LEU A 512 -13.90 -1.45 3.91
CA LEU A 512 -14.60 -2.64 3.42
C LEU A 512 -15.10 -3.52 4.58
N GLU A 513 -14.28 -3.77 5.60
CA GLU A 513 -14.70 -4.52 6.79
C GLU A 513 -15.90 -3.86 7.48
N LYS A 514 -15.86 -2.54 7.67
CA LYS A 514 -16.96 -1.80 8.29
C LYS A 514 -18.21 -1.80 7.43
N PHE A 515 -18.06 -1.70 6.12
CA PHE A 515 -19.17 -1.80 5.20
C PHE A 515 -19.83 -3.18 5.25
N ILE A 516 -19.04 -4.25 5.20
CA ILE A 516 -19.53 -5.63 5.35
C ILE A 516 -20.23 -5.81 6.70
N GLN A 517 -19.67 -5.25 7.79
CA GLN A 517 -20.28 -5.30 9.12
C GLN A 517 -21.68 -4.69 9.12
N LEU A 518 -21.87 -3.53 8.48
CA LEU A 518 -23.16 -2.86 8.39
C LEU A 518 -24.16 -3.67 7.56
N GLN A 519 -23.74 -4.19 6.41
CA GLN A 519 -24.60 -4.98 5.52
C GLN A 519 -25.07 -6.27 6.18
N LEU A 520 -24.19 -6.94 6.93
CA LEU A 520 -24.56 -8.13 7.69
C LEU A 520 -25.53 -7.80 8.83
N ILE A 521 -25.29 -6.75 9.61
CA ILE A 521 -26.21 -6.36 10.70
C ILE A 521 -27.61 -6.09 10.18
N LEU A 522 -27.73 -5.32 9.10
CA LEU A 522 -29.00 -4.97 8.47
C LEU A 522 -29.75 -6.22 8.01
N ASN A 523 -29.10 -7.09 7.25
CA ASN A 523 -29.77 -8.25 6.69
C ASN A 523 -30.12 -9.31 7.74
N ILE A 524 -29.23 -9.55 8.72
CA ILE A 524 -29.49 -10.48 9.83
C ILE A 524 -30.65 -9.97 10.70
N SER A 525 -30.69 -8.68 11.04
CA SER A 525 -31.76 -8.13 11.88
C SER A 525 -33.11 -8.09 11.16
N ALA A 526 -33.13 -7.72 9.87
CA ALA A 526 -34.32 -7.76 9.04
C ALA A 526 -34.88 -9.17 8.89
N PHE A 527 -34.02 -10.15 8.58
CA PHE A 527 -34.43 -11.54 8.45
C PHE A 527 -35.00 -12.08 9.76
N THR A 528 -34.23 -11.95 10.85
CA THR A 528 -34.57 -12.55 12.15
C THR A 528 -35.84 -11.93 12.74
N SER A 529 -35.98 -10.60 12.70
CA SER A 529 -37.17 -9.92 13.22
C SER A 529 -38.45 -10.34 12.49
N ASN A 530 -38.44 -10.36 11.16
CA ASN A 530 -39.61 -10.76 10.38
C ASN A 530 -39.91 -12.25 10.51
N PHE A 531 -38.88 -13.10 10.62
CA PHE A 531 -39.04 -14.53 10.87
C PHE A 531 -39.72 -14.80 12.23
N ILE A 532 -39.25 -14.15 13.29
CA ILE A 532 -39.85 -14.26 14.63
C ILE A 532 -41.31 -13.78 14.59
N ILE A 533 -41.58 -12.63 13.96
CA ILE A 533 -42.96 -12.11 13.87
C ILE A 533 -43.87 -13.09 13.11
N LEU A 534 -43.38 -13.72 12.03
CA LEU A 534 -44.13 -14.73 11.28
C LEU A 534 -44.44 -15.97 12.13
N PHE A 535 -43.47 -16.45 12.91
CA PHE A 535 -43.61 -17.66 13.71
C PHE A 535 -44.55 -17.48 14.91
N PHE A 536 -44.43 -16.36 15.63
CA PHE A 536 -45.20 -16.13 16.86
C PHE A 536 -46.59 -15.54 16.64
N ASN A 537 -46.85 -14.85 15.51
CA ASN A 537 -48.17 -14.29 15.19
C ASN A 537 -48.67 -14.76 13.81
N PRO A 538 -49.00 -16.06 13.64
CA PRO A 538 -49.48 -16.58 12.36
C PRO A 538 -50.93 -16.16 12.02
N THR A 539 -51.74 -15.76 13.02
CA THR A 539 -53.22 -15.74 12.93
C THR A 539 -53.91 -14.40 13.24
N SER A 540 -53.19 -13.31 13.52
CA SER A 540 -53.87 -12.02 13.71
C SER A 540 -54.34 -11.46 12.35
N ASP A 541 -55.65 -11.29 12.23
CA ASP A 541 -56.36 -10.71 11.08
C ASP A 541 -56.15 -9.18 10.99
N ASP A 542 -55.66 -8.55 12.07
CA ASP A 542 -55.28 -7.15 12.10
C ASP A 542 -53.85 -6.93 11.57
N GLN A 543 -53.78 -6.16 10.48
CA GLN A 543 -52.64 -5.60 9.76
C GLN A 543 -51.22 -6.05 10.17
N ASP A 544 -50.53 -6.64 9.20
CA ASP A 544 -49.13 -7.05 9.29
C ASP A 544 -48.20 -5.85 9.59
N HIS A 545 -47.79 -5.68 10.84
CA HIS A 545 -46.76 -4.71 11.26
C HIS A 545 -45.33 -5.15 10.88
N ARG A 546 -45.22 -5.98 9.83
CA ARG A 546 -43.97 -6.52 9.28
C ARG A 546 -43.31 -5.51 8.36
N LEU A 547 -41.98 -5.57 8.25
CA LEU A 547 -41.27 -4.76 7.27
C LEU A 547 -41.57 -5.30 5.89
N THR A 548 -42.07 -4.44 5.00
CA THR A 548 -42.44 -4.87 3.65
C THR A 548 -41.20 -5.12 2.79
N PRO A 549 -41.30 -5.99 1.76
CA PRO A 549 -40.23 -6.20 0.78
C PRO A 549 -39.67 -4.87 0.22
N PHE A 550 -40.54 -3.92 -0.11
CA PHE A 550 -40.15 -2.59 -0.58
C PHE A 550 -39.37 -1.78 0.46
N GLN A 551 -39.81 -1.81 1.72
CA GLN A 551 -39.13 -1.09 2.81
C GLN A 551 -37.70 -1.62 3.01
N LEU A 552 -37.50 -2.93 2.96
CA LEU A 552 -36.18 -3.54 3.10
C LEU A 552 -35.28 -3.23 1.92
N LEU A 553 -35.81 -3.29 0.69
CA LEU A 553 -35.08 -2.85 -0.50
C LEU A 553 -34.61 -1.39 -0.37
N TRP A 554 -35.48 -0.51 0.12
CA TRP A 554 -35.14 0.91 0.31
C TRP A 554 -34.02 1.10 1.34
N VAL A 555 -34.09 0.44 2.50
CA VAL A 555 -33.03 0.56 3.52
C VAL A 555 -31.71 -0.01 3.00
N ASN A 556 -31.76 -1.15 2.31
CA ASN A 556 -30.58 -1.75 1.69
C ASN A 556 -29.92 -0.79 0.71
N LEU A 557 -30.69 -0.24 -0.24
CA LEU A 557 -30.17 0.71 -1.22
C LEU A 557 -29.56 1.96 -0.57
N LEU A 558 -30.20 2.49 0.48
CA LEU A 558 -29.68 3.65 1.20
C LEU A 558 -28.32 3.36 1.84
N ILE A 559 -28.18 2.25 2.55
CA ILE A 559 -26.94 1.90 3.26
C ILE A 559 -25.86 1.45 2.28
N GLU A 560 -26.23 0.75 1.22
CA GLU A 560 -25.32 0.32 0.17
C GLU A 560 -24.65 1.50 -0.52
N VAL A 561 -25.41 2.50 -0.97
CA VAL A 561 -24.85 3.65 -1.69
C VAL A 561 -24.25 4.67 -0.74
N PHE A 562 -25.04 5.20 0.20
CA PHE A 562 -24.58 6.28 1.07
C PHE A 562 -23.65 5.78 2.16
N GLY A 563 -23.83 4.56 2.64
CA GLY A 563 -22.95 3.98 3.65
C GLY A 563 -21.56 3.68 3.11
N ALA A 564 -21.47 3.09 1.91
CA ALA A 564 -20.19 2.87 1.22
C ALA A 564 -19.46 4.20 0.94
N LEU A 565 -20.17 5.21 0.41
CA LEU A 565 -19.60 6.53 0.18
C LEU A 565 -19.09 7.18 1.47
N PHE A 566 -19.90 7.14 2.54
CA PHE A 566 -19.56 7.74 3.81
C PHE A 566 -18.29 7.13 4.42
N LEU A 567 -18.22 5.80 4.51
CA LEU A 567 -17.06 5.11 5.05
C LEU A 567 -15.80 5.36 4.21
N SER A 568 -15.94 5.48 2.89
CA SER A 568 -14.82 5.78 1.98
C SER A 568 -14.27 7.19 2.17
N ILE A 569 -15.14 8.19 2.33
CA ILE A 569 -14.73 9.57 2.61
C ILE A 569 -14.03 9.64 3.97
N ILE A 570 -14.54 8.93 4.98
CA ILE A 570 -13.89 8.85 6.28
C ILE A 570 -12.50 8.22 6.14
N ALA A 571 -12.40 7.07 5.47
CA ALA A 571 -11.13 6.37 5.27
C ALA A 571 -10.08 7.28 4.61
N SER A 572 -10.43 7.98 3.53
CA SER A 572 -9.56 8.94 2.85
C SER A 572 -9.17 10.13 3.75
N THR A 573 -10.10 10.63 4.56
CA THR A 573 -9.83 11.78 5.44
C THR A 573 -8.93 11.41 6.61
N ILE A 574 -9.03 10.17 7.12
CA ILE A 574 -8.19 9.64 8.20
C ILE A 574 -6.81 9.24 7.68
N LYS A 575 -6.70 8.78 6.43
CA LYS A 575 -5.44 8.41 5.77
C LYS A 575 -4.36 9.49 6.02
N PRO A 576 -3.19 9.16 6.58
CA PRO A 576 -2.10 10.12 6.74
C PRO A 576 -1.64 10.62 5.36
N ARG A 577 -1.41 11.93 5.23
CA ARG A 577 -0.93 12.56 3.98
C ARG A 577 0.56 12.92 4.04
N GLU A 578 1.14 13.04 5.24
CA GLU A 578 2.53 13.44 5.42
C GLU A 578 3.39 12.24 5.86
N SER A 579 4.52 12.07 5.16
CA SER A 579 5.52 11.01 5.40
C SER A 579 6.07 11.00 6.82
N SER A 580 6.17 12.16 7.48
CA SER A 580 6.60 12.36 8.88
C SER A 580 5.74 11.61 9.90
N SER A 581 4.44 11.48 9.63
CA SER A 581 3.48 10.78 10.51
C SER A 581 3.45 9.27 10.30
N VAL A 582 4.13 8.77 9.26
CA VAL A 582 4.12 7.36 8.88
C VAL A 582 5.08 6.50 9.72
N ASP A 583 6.10 7.11 10.33
CA ASP A 583 7.12 6.37 11.11
C ASP A 583 6.55 5.64 12.33
N GLN A 584 5.38 6.06 12.81
CA GLN A 584 4.65 5.42 13.93
C GLN A 584 3.57 4.44 13.47
N ILE A 585 3.30 4.34 12.16
CA ILE A 585 2.30 3.43 11.65
C ILE A 585 2.95 2.07 11.50
N THR A 586 2.77 1.23 12.50
CA THR A 586 2.95 -0.20 12.30
C THR A 586 1.91 -0.61 11.25
N LEU A 587 2.36 -0.90 10.03
CA LEU A 587 1.55 -1.62 9.06
C LEU A 587 1.40 -3.05 9.60
N ASN A 588 0.62 -3.21 10.68
CA ASN A 588 0.30 -4.53 11.20
C ASN A 588 -0.38 -5.28 10.07
N TYR A 589 0.32 -6.30 9.57
CA TYR A 589 -0.18 -7.18 8.55
C TYR A 589 -1.51 -7.76 9.00
N TYR A 590 -2.47 -7.79 8.08
CA TYR A 590 -3.46 -8.85 8.11
C TYR A 590 -2.67 -10.14 7.89
N GLY A 591 -2.29 -10.79 8.99
CA GLY A 591 -1.48 -12.00 8.94
C GLY A 591 -2.07 -13.00 7.97
N THR A 592 -1.21 -13.79 7.34
CA THR A 592 -1.57 -14.91 6.47
C THR A 592 -2.49 -15.87 7.23
N GLY A 593 -3.81 -15.68 7.11
CA GLY A 593 -4.84 -16.48 7.80
C GLY A 593 -5.73 -15.72 8.79
N ALA A 594 -5.57 -14.41 8.97
CA ALA A 594 -6.56 -13.63 9.73
C ALA A 594 -7.90 -13.62 8.96
N PRO A 595 -9.01 -14.10 9.56
CA PRO A 595 -10.30 -14.09 8.89
C PRO A 595 -10.73 -12.66 8.58
N MET A 596 -11.26 -12.43 7.37
CA MET A 596 -11.76 -11.11 6.94
C MET A 596 -12.82 -10.55 7.91
N VAL A 597 -13.55 -11.44 8.59
CA VAL A 597 -14.42 -11.10 9.73
C VAL A 597 -13.67 -11.42 11.03
N THR A 598 -13.17 -10.37 11.69
CA THR A 598 -12.50 -10.52 13.00
C THR A 598 -13.49 -10.88 14.12
N ASN A 599 -13.03 -11.51 15.19
CA ASN A 599 -13.89 -11.81 16.37
C ASN A 599 -14.56 -10.55 16.96
N ASN A 600 -13.86 -9.41 16.91
CA ASN A 600 -14.42 -8.12 17.31
C ASN A 600 -15.55 -7.67 16.39
N MET A 601 -15.41 -7.87 15.08
CA MET A 601 -16.46 -7.60 14.10
C MET A 601 -17.66 -8.53 14.31
N LEU A 602 -17.44 -9.83 14.53
CA LEU A 602 -18.51 -10.79 14.81
C LEU A 602 -19.29 -10.43 16.08
N ARG A 603 -18.60 -10.06 17.16
CA ARG A 603 -19.24 -9.57 18.40
C ARG A 603 -20.12 -8.35 18.12
N ASN A 604 -19.59 -7.37 17.39
CA ASN A 604 -20.35 -6.17 17.04
C ASN A 604 -21.58 -6.51 16.19
N ILE A 605 -21.47 -7.46 15.25
CA ILE A 605 -22.60 -7.94 14.44
C ILE A 605 -23.68 -8.53 15.35
N VAL A 606 -23.32 -9.49 16.21
CA VAL A 606 -24.27 -10.18 17.10
C VAL A 606 -24.99 -9.19 18.03
N VAL A 607 -24.25 -8.30 18.71
CA VAL A 607 -24.82 -7.34 19.66
C VAL A 607 -25.82 -6.40 18.98
N HIS A 608 -25.43 -5.82 17.83
CA HIS A 608 -26.27 -4.86 17.14
C HIS A 608 -27.47 -5.51 16.46
N SER A 609 -27.31 -6.71 15.88
CA SER A 609 -28.44 -7.47 15.35
C SER A 609 -29.44 -7.84 16.45
N MET A 610 -28.97 -8.32 17.62
CA MET A 610 -29.84 -8.63 18.76
C MET A 610 -30.57 -7.39 19.29
N LEU A 611 -29.89 -6.26 19.36
CA LEU A 611 -30.49 -4.98 19.74
C LEU A 611 -31.63 -4.61 18.79
N GLN A 612 -31.38 -4.63 17.48
CA GLN A 612 -32.37 -4.26 16.47
C GLN A 612 -33.57 -5.23 16.47
N VAL A 613 -33.33 -6.53 16.60
CA VAL A 613 -34.40 -7.54 16.69
C VAL A 613 -35.26 -7.32 17.93
N THR A 614 -34.64 -7.11 19.09
CA THR A 614 -35.35 -6.85 20.36
C THR A 614 -36.18 -5.58 20.27
N LEU A 615 -35.60 -4.51 19.72
CA LEU A 615 -36.27 -3.23 19.53
C LEU A 615 -37.47 -3.35 18.60
N LEU A 616 -37.29 -3.97 17.43
CA LEU A 616 -38.37 -4.20 16.46
C LEU A 616 -39.49 -5.03 17.10
N LEU A 617 -39.16 -6.15 17.77
CA LEU A 617 -40.14 -7.00 18.41
C LEU A 617 -40.94 -6.26 19.49
N MET A 618 -40.26 -5.45 20.32
CA MET A 618 -40.91 -4.64 21.35
C MET A 618 -41.87 -3.61 20.75
N LEU A 619 -41.47 -2.96 19.65
CA LEU A 619 -42.31 -1.98 18.96
C LEU A 619 -43.50 -2.65 18.26
N THR A 620 -43.32 -3.83 17.67
CA THR A 620 -44.40 -4.56 17.00
C THR A 620 -45.41 -5.12 18.02
N MET A 621 -44.95 -5.64 19.16
CA MET A 621 -45.84 -6.28 20.15
C MET A 621 -46.50 -5.27 21.11
N LYS A 622 -45.78 -4.24 21.54
CA LYS A 622 -46.25 -3.29 22.58
C LYS A 622 -46.35 -1.85 22.09
N GLY A 623 -45.96 -1.55 20.86
CA GLY A 623 -45.90 -0.17 20.35
C GLY A 623 -47.24 0.55 20.31
N LYS A 624 -48.35 -0.16 20.03
CA LYS A 624 -49.70 0.44 20.02
C LYS A 624 -50.08 0.98 21.41
N ALA A 625 -49.84 0.18 22.46
CA ALA A 625 -50.08 0.58 23.84
C ALA A 625 -49.10 1.67 24.31
N PHE A 626 -47.83 1.56 23.89
CA PHE A 626 -46.78 2.47 24.30
C PHE A 626 -46.93 3.88 23.71
N PHE A 627 -47.23 4.00 22.41
CA PHE A 627 -47.38 5.29 21.75
C PHE A 627 -48.81 5.82 21.76
N ARG A 628 -49.82 4.98 22.00
CA ARG A 628 -51.26 5.32 21.88
C ARG A 628 -51.61 5.88 20.49
N VAL A 629 -51.11 5.23 19.45
CA VAL A 629 -51.16 5.68 18.06
C VAL A 629 -51.85 4.64 17.17
N ASN A 630 -52.49 5.11 16.09
CA ASN A 630 -53.09 4.26 15.04
C ASN A 630 -52.08 3.31 14.39
N GLU A 631 -52.52 2.12 13.99
CA GLU A 631 -51.67 1.05 13.43
C GLU A 631 -50.88 1.46 12.19
N ALA A 632 -51.54 2.12 11.22
CA ALA A 632 -50.86 2.63 10.01
C ALA A 632 -49.72 3.62 10.34
N LEU A 633 -49.89 4.41 11.40
CA LEU A 633 -48.88 5.36 11.84
C LEU A 633 -47.76 4.66 12.63
N LEU A 634 -48.09 3.63 13.42
CA LEU A 634 -47.12 2.78 14.09
C LEU A 634 -46.22 2.03 13.09
N SER A 635 -46.78 1.46 12.03
CA SER A 635 -46.00 0.81 10.96
C SER A 635 -45.00 1.78 10.30
N THR A 636 -45.43 3.02 10.05
CA THR A 636 -44.55 4.06 9.50
C THR A 636 -43.46 4.48 10.50
N MET A 637 -43.79 4.54 11.81
CA MET A 637 -42.81 4.79 12.87
C MET A 637 -41.79 3.66 13.00
N ILE A 638 -42.21 2.40 12.97
CA ILE A 638 -41.34 1.21 13.04
C ILE A 638 -40.33 1.25 11.89
N PHE A 639 -40.79 1.48 10.65
CA PHE A 639 -39.91 1.60 9.51
C PHE A 639 -38.93 2.78 9.65
N ASN A 640 -39.40 3.95 10.11
CA ASN A 640 -38.52 5.10 10.31
C ASN A 640 -37.47 4.86 11.40
N ILE A 641 -37.85 4.21 12.51
CA ILE A 641 -36.91 3.82 13.57
C ILE A 641 -35.86 2.87 13.01
N TYR A 642 -36.27 1.89 12.19
CA TYR A 642 -35.33 0.96 11.58
C TYR A 642 -34.31 1.65 10.68
N VAL A 643 -34.73 2.59 9.82
CA VAL A 643 -33.81 3.40 9.00
C VAL A 643 -32.86 4.23 9.87
N LEU A 644 -33.39 4.91 10.89
CA LEU A 644 -32.57 5.71 11.79
C LEU A 644 -31.58 4.86 12.58
N CYS A 645 -31.94 3.64 12.99
CA CYS A 645 -31.00 2.70 13.61
C CYS A 645 -29.81 2.39 12.68
N GLN A 646 -30.03 2.24 11.37
CA GLN A 646 -28.92 2.05 10.43
C GLN A 646 -28.04 3.30 10.31
N VAL A 647 -28.64 4.49 10.33
CA VAL A 647 -27.88 5.76 10.36
C VAL A 647 -27.03 5.87 11.62
N PHE A 648 -27.54 5.50 12.79
CA PHE A 648 -26.74 5.51 14.02
C PHE A 648 -25.62 4.45 14.00
N LEU A 649 -25.84 3.28 13.39
CA LEU A 649 -24.77 2.29 13.19
C LEU A 649 -23.66 2.79 12.26
N LEU A 650 -24.03 3.57 11.24
CA LEU A 650 -23.09 4.26 10.37
C LEU A 650 -22.20 5.22 11.18
N ILE A 651 -22.82 6.02 12.06
CA ILE A 651 -22.11 6.94 12.97
C ILE A 651 -21.18 6.17 13.92
N ILE A 652 -21.66 5.07 14.51
CA ILE A 652 -20.86 4.21 15.39
C ILE A 652 -19.62 3.69 14.66
N SER A 653 -19.79 3.19 13.43
CA SER A 653 -18.70 2.68 12.61
C SER A 653 -17.67 3.76 12.29
N ALA A 654 -18.12 5.00 12.01
CA ALA A 654 -17.25 6.15 11.83
C ALA A 654 -16.46 6.49 13.10
N ILE A 655 -17.11 6.52 14.27
CA ILE A 655 -16.46 6.78 15.55
C ILE A 655 -15.39 5.73 15.84
N GLU A 656 -15.65 4.44 15.56
CA GLU A 656 -14.65 3.39 15.72
C GLU A 656 -13.40 3.60 14.85
N MET A 657 -13.56 4.07 13.60
CA MET A 657 -12.43 4.39 12.72
C MET A 657 -11.64 5.60 13.23
N ILE A 658 -12.33 6.63 13.72
CA ILE A 658 -11.72 7.87 14.24
C ILE A 658 -11.00 7.63 15.56
N THR A 659 -11.59 6.86 16.48
CA THR A 659 -11.02 6.64 17.82
C THR A 659 -9.75 5.80 17.79
N LYS A 660 -9.60 4.90 16.81
CA LYS A 660 -8.38 4.10 16.61
C LYS A 660 -7.20 4.90 16.05
N THR A 661 -7.40 6.15 15.64
CA THR A 661 -6.38 6.93 14.93
C THR A 661 -6.10 8.27 15.61
N ARG A 662 -4.83 8.65 15.68
CA ARG A 662 -4.39 9.90 16.33
C ARG A 662 -4.53 11.08 15.36
N ILE A 663 -5.76 11.58 15.21
CA ILE A 663 -6.08 12.66 14.26
C ILE A 663 -6.07 14.03 14.94
N SER A 664 -5.63 15.07 14.22
CA SER A 664 -5.68 16.48 14.63
C SER A 664 -7.12 16.98 14.86
N LYS A 665 -7.27 18.01 15.71
CA LYS A 665 -8.59 18.61 16.02
C LYS A 665 -9.32 19.14 14.77
N GLY A 666 -8.59 19.74 13.82
CA GLY A 666 -9.16 20.26 12.58
C GLY A 666 -9.76 19.18 11.66
N ARG A 667 -9.09 18.03 11.52
CA ARG A 667 -9.60 16.90 10.72
C ARG A 667 -10.82 16.22 11.37
N LYS A 668 -10.90 16.20 12.70
CA LYS A 668 -12.11 15.74 13.41
C LYS A 668 -13.33 16.64 13.11
N TRP A 669 -13.12 17.95 13.02
CA TRP A 669 -14.19 18.89 12.67
C TRP A 669 -14.65 18.72 11.22
N LEU A 670 -13.73 18.52 10.27
CA LEU A 670 -14.07 18.21 8.89
C LEU A 670 -14.91 16.92 8.78
N LEU A 671 -14.51 15.86 9.50
CA LEU A 671 -15.26 14.60 9.55
C LEU A 671 -16.67 14.76 10.14
N PHE A 672 -16.83 15.60 11.17
CA PHE A 672 -18.14 15.93 11.71
C PHE A 672 -19.03 16.60 10.66
N MET A 673 -18.52 17.60 9.94
CA MET A 673 -19.26 18.29 8.87
C MET A 673 -19.69 17.34 7.75
N VAL A 674 -18.78 16.48 7.27
CA VAL A 674 -19.08 15.46 6.26
C VAL A 674 -20.17 14.51 6.74
N SER A 675 -20.10 14.09 8.01
CA SER A 675 -21.12 13.22 8.61
C SER A 675 -22.48 13.90 8.64
N CYS A 676 -22.56 15.16 9.06
CA CYS A 676 -23.80 15.93 9.06
C CYS A 676 -24.41 16.06 7.66
N VAL A 677 -23.59 16.29 6.62
CA VAL A 677 -24.08 16.41 5.24
C VAL A 677 -24.70 15.10 4.75
N ILE A 678 -24.00 13.97 4.90
CA ILE A 678 -24.50 12.69 4.40
C ILE A 678 -25.73 12.22 5.19
N ILE A 679 -25.72 12.36 6.51
CA ILE A 679 -26.87 12.06 7.36
C ILE A 679 -28.06 12.96 6.98
N GLY A 680 -27.82 14.25 6.74
CA GLY A 680 -28.82 15.19 6.26
C GLY A 680 -29.45 14.75 4.93
N ILE A 681 -28.64 14.30 3.97
CA ILE A 681 -29.12 13.76 2.69
C ILE A 681 -30.02 12.53 2.92
N ILE A 682 -29.61 11.58 3.78
CA ILE A 682 -30.41 10.38 4.09
C ILE A 682 -31.76 10.77 4.71
N ILE A 683 -31.76 11.70 5.66
CA ILE A 683 -33.00 12.17 6.31
C ILE A 683 -33.92 12.88 5.30
N ILE A 684 -33.36 13.72 4.42
CA ILE A 684 -34.13 14.42 3.38
C ILE A 684 -34.77 13.39 2.43
N LEU A 685 -34.01 12.41 1.95
CA LEU A 685 -34.52 11.32 1.11
C LEU A 685 -35.64 10.54 1.81
N GLN A 686 -35.49 10.27 3.10
CA GLN A 686 -36.51 9.60 3.90
C GLN A 686 -37.80 10.42 4.04
N VAL A 687 -37.69 11.74 4.24
CA VAL A 687 -38.84 12.65 4.27
C VAL A 687 -39.54 12.69 2.90
N ILE A 688 -38.79 12.77 1.81
CA ILE A 688 -39.33 12.75 0.44
C ILE A 688 -40.09 11.44 0.18
N LEU A 689 -39.53 10.29 0.57
CA LEU A 689 -40.20 9.00 0.44
C LEU A 689 -41.56 9.00 1.16
N PHE A 690 -41.61 9.47 2.40
CA PHE A 690 -42.88 9.55 3.14
C PHE A 690 -43.89 10.48 2.47
N GLN A 691 -43.46 11.59 1.88
CA GLN A 691 -44.35 12.47 1.14
C GLN A 691 -44.95 11.78 -0.09
N ILE A 692 -44.15 11.04 -0.85
CA ILE A 692 -44.61 10.29 -2.04
C ILE A 692 -45.57 9.19 -1.62
N MET A 693 -45.18 8.35 -0.66
CA MET A 693 -46.00 7.20 -0.24
C MET A 693 -47.28 7.61 0.49
N SER A 694 -47.30 8.81 1.09
CA SER A 694 -48.53 9.38 1.65
C SER A 694 -49.56 9.80 0.60
N LYS A 695 -49.16 10.01 -0.67
CA LYS A 695 -50.08 10.30 -1.78
C LYS A 695 -50.70 9.05 -2.39
N ILE A 696 -50.12 7.88 -2.15
CA ILE A 696 -50.58 6.58 -2.69
C ILE A 696 -51.44 5.83 -1.64
N ASP A 697 -51.91 6.51 -0.59
CA ASP A 697 -52.71 5.98 0.53
C ASP A 697 -52.10 4.78 1.29
N HIS A 698 -50.83 4.46 1.07
CA HIS A 698 -50.17 3.37 1.77
C HIS A 698 -49.64 3.77 3.15
N TRP A 699 -49.16 5.00 3.35
CA TRP A 699 -48.51 5.44 4.61
C TRP A 699 -49.03 6.78 5.15
N LYS A 700 -48.93 6.98 6.46
CA LYS A 700 -49.32 8.25 7.11
C LYS A 700 -48.11 9.19 7.26
N LYS A 701 -48.33 10.49 7.07
CA LYS A 701 -47.31 11.52 7.32
C LYS A 701 -46.98 11.57 8.81
N LEU A 702 -45.68 11.51 9.12
CA LEU A 702 -45.17 11.66 10.48
C LEU A 702 -45.10 13.13 10.89
N GLY A 703 -45.61 13.44 12.08
CA GLY A 703 -45.46 14.76 12.69
C GLY A 703 -44.09 14.96 13.32
N VAL A 704 -43.72 16.22 13.60
CA VAL A 704 -42.42 16.59 14.21
C VAL A 704 -42.19 15.87 15.56
N LYS A 705 -43.23 15.73 16.38
CA LYS A 705 -43.16 15.00 17.67
C LYS A 705 -42.86 13.51 17.49
N GLN A 706 -43.31 12.89 16.40
CA GLN A 706 -43.05 11.47 16.16
C GLN A 706 -41.64 11.26 15.62
N TRP A 707 -41.18 12.17 14.77
CA TRP A 707 -39.78 12.18 14.33
C TRP A 707 -38.80 12.27 15.50
N SER A 708 -39.04 13.17 16.47
CA SER A 708 -38.17 13.29 17.64
C SER A 708 -38.16 12.02 18.50
N ILE A 709 -39.31 11.38 18.68
CA ILE A 709 -39.42 10.08 19.37
C ILE A 709 -38.62 9.00 18.62
N CYS A 710 -38.77 8.90 17.30
CA CYS A 710 -38.03 7.92 16.51
C CYS A 710 -36.51 8.12 16.60
N ILE A 711 -36.05 9.37 16.55
CA ILE A 711 -34.62 9.72 16.71
C ILE A 711 -34.12 9.34 18.11
N GLY A 712 -34.90 9.66 19.16
CA GLY A 712 -34.54 9.34 20.53
C GLY A 712 -34.38 7.84 20.77
N ILE A 713 -35.28 7.02 20.20
CA ILE A 713 -35.21 5.55 20.28
C ILE A 713 -33.99 5.03 19.52
N ALA A 714 -33.75 5.52 18.30
CA ALA A 714 -32.61 5.07 17.51
C ALA A 714 -31.26 5.45 18.14
N ALA A 715 -31.21 6.57 18.86
CA ALA A 715 -30.02 7.04 19.58
C ALA A 715 -29.59 6.10 20.73
N ILE A 716 -30.47 5.22 21.23
CA ILE A 716 -30.16 4.22 22.26
C ILE A 716 -29.07 3.23 21.78
N SER A 717 -28.89 3.07 20.47
CA SER A 717 -27.80 2.25 19.91
C SER A 717 -26.40 2.73 20.29
N LEU A 718 -26.20 4.03 20.52
CA LEU A 718 -24.90 4.63 20.89
C LEU A 718 -24.41 4.19 22.29
N PRO A 719 -25.16 4.39 23.39
CA PRO A 719 -24.70 3.98 24.72
C PRO A 719 -24.53 2.46 24.83
N ILE A 720 -25.39 1.68 24.17
CA ILE A 720 -25.29 0.21 24.18
C ILE A 720 -24.02 -0.25 23.47
N HIS A 721 -23.65 0.40 22.36
CA HIS A 721 -22.37 0.11 21.70
C HIS A 721 -21.18 0.36 22.63
N TYR A 722 -21.18 1.49 23.34
CA TYR A 722 -20.10 1.82 24.28
C TYR A 722 -20.04 0.83 25.44
N ALA A 723 -21.19 0.45 26.01
CA ALA A 723 -21.29 -0.56 27.06
C ALA A 723 -20.75 -1.92 26.59
N ALA A 724 -21.14 -2.38 25.40
CA ALA A 724 -20.67 -3.64 24.82
C ALA A 724 -19.14 -3.65 24.60
N LYS A 725 -18.56 -2.48 24.31
CA LYS A 725 -17.10 -2.33 24.14
C LYS A 725 -16.37 -2.42 25.48
N MET A 726 -16.89 -1.76 26.52
CA MET A 726 -16.33 -1.77 27.88
C MET A 726 -16.29 -3.17 28.50
N ILE A 727 -17.29 -4.02 28.22
CA ILE A 727 -17.34 -5.42 28.71
C ILE A 727 -16.24 -6.28 28.07
N SER A 728 -15.67 -5.84 26.95
CA SER A 728 -14.73 -6.62 26.15
C SER A 728 -13.27 -6.15 26.21
N SER A 729 -13.01 -4.98 26.81
CA SER A 729 -11.66 -4.48 27.08
C SER A 729 -11.24 -4.86 28.49
#